data_AF-A0A1H2F3F7-F1
#
_entry.id   AF-A0A1H2F3F7-F1
#
_cell.length_a   1.000
_cell.length_b   1.000
_cell.length_c   1.000
_cell.angle_alpha   90.00
_cell.angle_beta   90.00
_cell.angle_gamma   90.00
#
_symmetry.space_group_name_H-M   'P 1'
#
loop_
_entity.id
_entity.type
_entity.pdbx_description
1 polymer ?
#
loop_
_entity_poly.entity_id
_entity_poly.type
_entity_poly.pdbx_seq_one_letter_code
_entity_poly.pdbx_strand_id
1 'polypeptide(L)'
;MKKLLILIFIASYSVSFSQETYYNDVDLTLYGTQLKDALAAKIIATHKRVLEYTSSGPDVWDATKVTDDYVALSGDVILFYGWENGSDQDISNDISRDNRLQDIGDGDTYVWNREHVFPKSLANPKLDTDIPGPSTDAHHLRAADRTRNSARNNRKYGRGTGTSNYSTLDFHEGLDGPNTAAWYPGDDWKGDAARMIMYMYMRYGSVCLPTAVGVGSKEFTQDEMIDLFLQWNVEDPVSDVEKTRNSYHENTSNYAAQGNRNPFIDNPYLATRIWGGNSAEDTWGIYKNSDTQAPTTPANVTLNNISLNSINVSWSASTDNIGVTGYNVYVDGVLEAQTTSTNITIGDLNTNTTYSFTIVAKDLINNMSNASVAKNGTTLQDSEAPTIPGDVVVSNSTDSSFKVSWSASTDNSAVSGYEIFVDGNLNATTTALSYTVFGLSTSTTYSVEILAKDIDNNKSSKSAAVNATTTAGNSTGVTELFISEYVEPSSGNNKAIEIVNLTGSTINLSEYSIQKQSNGGSWVDDYNLGDVNIIPGEVFVITHIDVSDPTLVAESDLAGPPNVDTSPYGFGSPLNFNGNDPIGFFKNGVLIDIIGEEDNSSDHIKDKTYRRKASITEPNTRFDTAEWDILGANSFDGIGSHSSALSTKNSTFESFKMFPNPTNGDQVYFRITEATTINIYNILGKLVFTSEITKNKNVINLSKLSKGIYLVKIDSDKKSEIKKLVKN
;
A
#
# COMPACT_ATOMS: atom_id res chain seq x y z
N MET A 1 -3.28 60.36 32.83
CA MET A 1 -2.01 60.29 33.59
C MET A 1 -2.01 58.95 34.30
N LYS A 2 -1.11 57.98 34.08
CA LYS A 2 0.31 58.01 33.73
C LYS A 2 0.61 56.98 32.64
N LYS A 3 1.46 57.36 31.68
CA LYS A 3 2.10 56.49 30.69
C LYS A 3 3.21 55.71 31.40
N LEU A 4 3.28 54.40 31.22
CA LEU A 4 4.49 53.63 31.50
C LEU A 4 5.09 53.25 30.15
N LEU A 5 6.28 53.78 29.86
CA LEU A 5 7.05 53.46 28.67
C LEU A 5 7.52 52.00 28.74
N ILE A 6 7.23 51.24 27.68
CA ILE A 6 7.94 50.00 27.36
C ILE A 6 9.23 50.43 26.65
N LEU A 7 10.37 50.18 27.31
CA LEU A 7 11.68 50.33 26.71
C LEU A 7 12.00 49.00 26.00
N ILE A 8 11.79 48.93 24.68
CA ILE A 8 12.26 47.83 23.84
C ILE A 8 13.77 48.03 23.69
N PHE A 9 14.55 47.19 24.37
CA PHE A 9 15.99 47.11 24.14
C PHE A 9 16.20 46.27 22.88
N ILE A 10 16.54 46.94 21.77
CA ILE A 10 17.01 46.29 20.54
C ILE A 10 18.42 45.76 20.86
N ALA A 11 18.54 44.45 21.02
CA ALA A 11 19.80 43.73 21.07
C ALA A 11 19.70 42.51 20.14
N SER A 12 19.63 42.77 18.84
CA SER A 12 19.52 41.72 17.83
C SER A 12 20.31 42.09 16.58
N TYR A 13 21.64 42.17 16.68
CA TYR A 13 22.54 42.23 15.51
C TYR A 13 23.95 41.67 15.76
N SER A 14 24.18 40.91 16.84
CA SER A 14 25.55 40.47 17.21
C SER A 14 25.78 38.96 17.20
N VAL A 15 24.74 38.14 17.00
CA VAL A 15 24.86 36.67 17.15
C VAL A 15 25.23 35.97 15.83
N SER A 16 24.86 36.53 14.68
CA SER A 16 25.09 35.90 13.37
C SER A 16 26.57 35.79 12.98
N PHE A 17 27.41 36.77 13.34
CA PHE A 17 28.84 36.76 12.99
C PHE A 17 29.67 35.72 13.76
N SER A 18 29.19 35.22 14.91
CA SER A 18 29.98 34.28 15.73
C SER A 18 29.94 32.86 15.18
N GLN A 19 28.84 32.44 14.56
CA GLN A 19 28.64 31.06 14.11
C GLN A 19 29.39 30.75 12.81
N GLU A 20 29.48 31.72 11.88
CA GLU A 20 30.24 31.60 10.63
C GLU A 20 31.72 31.26 10.90
N THR A 21 32.31 31.81 11.96
CA THR A 21 33.73 31.59 12.28
C THR A 21 34.10 30.13 12.56
N TYR A 22 33.13 29.32 13.00
CA TYR A 22 33.33 27.88 13.16
C TYR A 22 33.69 27.22 11.81
N TYR A 23 33.20 27.74 10.68
CA TYR A 23 33.37 27.20 9.33
C TYR A 23 34.49 27.87 8.52
N ASN A 24 35.39 28.65 9.14
CA ASN A 24 36.47 29.36 8.45
C ASN A 24 37.47 28.46 7.69
N ASP A 25 37.54 27.17 8.02
CA ASP A 25 38.35 26.14 7.37
C ASP A 25 37.57 25.32 6.33
N VAL A 26 36.30 25.66 6.09
CA VAL A 26 35.46 25.07 5.05
C VAL A 26 35.37 26.06 3.89
N ASP A 27 35.62 25.58 2.67
CA ASP A 27 35.39 26.37 1.47
C ASP A 27 33.88 26.45 1.18
N LEU A 28 33.25 27.52 1.68
CA LEU A 28 31.82 27.79 1.50
C LEU A 28 31.43 28.23 0.08
N THR A 29 32.41 28.36 -0.83
CA THR A 29 32.14 28.57 -2.26
C THR A 29 31.80 27.27 -2.99
N LEU A 30 32.13 26.11 -2.40
CA LEU A 30 31.77 24.79 -2.93
C LEU A 30 30.24 24.57 -2.94
N TYR A 31 29.78 23.59 -3.69
CA TYR A 31 28.36 23.20 -3.75
C TYR A 31 28.20 21.71 -4.01
N GLY A 32 26.96 21.22 -3.96
CA GLY A 32 26.67 19.82 -4.21
C GLY A 32 27.40 18.88 -3.25
N THR A 33 27.86 17.74 -3.76
CA THR A 33 28.62 16.75 -2.99
C THR A 33 29.94 17.30 -2.44
N GLN A 34 30.60 18.23 -3.13
CA GLN A 34 31.86 18.80 -2.66
C GLN A 34 31.68 19.62 -1.37
N LEU A 35 30.61 20.42 -1.28
CA LEU A 35 30.29 21.15 -0.06
C LEU A 35 29.86 20.20 1.06
N LYS A 36 29.05 19.19 0.74
CA LYS A 36 28.64 18.15 1.68
C LYS A 36 29.85 17.45 2.30
N ASP A 37 30.82 17.05 1.49
CA ASP A 37 32.02 16.35 1.94
C ASP A 37 32.91 17.24 2.80
N ALA A 38 33.06 18.52 2.44
CA ALA A 38 33.83 19.48 3.23
C ALA A 38 33.19 19.74 4.61
N LEU A 39 31.87 19.90 4.66
CA LEU A 39 31.12 20.04 5.91
C LEU A 39 31.14 18.76 6.74
N ALA A 40 31.00 17.58 6.11
CA ALA A 40 31.12 16.29 6.77
C ALA A 40 32.52 16.12 7.42
N ALA A 41 33.59 16.42 6.69
CA ALA A 41 34.96 16.40 7.21
C ALA A 41 35.12 17.34 8.42
N LYS A 42 34.54 18.54 8.35
CA LYS A 42 34.55 19.51 9.45
C LYS A 42 33.89 18.93 10.71
N ILE A 43 32.65 18.45 10.61
CA ILE A 43 31.91 17.94 11.79
C ILE A 43 32.52 16.65 12.36
N ILE A 44 33.16 15.82 11.52
CA ILE A 44 33.91 14.65 11.97
C ILE A 44 35.16 15.09 12.75
N ALA A 45 35.92 16.05 12.21
CA ALA A 45 37.18 16.50 12.82
C ALA A 45 36.98 17.24 14.15
N THR A 46 35.88 17.97 14.30
CA THR A 46 35.57 18.73 15.53
C THR A 46 34.86 17.92 16.59
N HIS A 47 34.31 16.74 16.25
CA HIS A 47 33.74 15.83 17.24
C HIS A 47 34.85 15.30 18.16
N LYS A 48 34.84 15.73 19.43
CA LYS A 48 35.87 15.43 20.43
C LYS A 48 35.39 14.45 21.51
N ARG A 49 34.08 14.29 21.68
CA ARG A 49 33.51 13.43 22.72
C ARG A 49 32.38 12.59 22.16
N VAL A 50 32.54 11.28 22.23
CA VAL A 50 31.46 10.33 22.01
C VAL A 50 30.78 10.10 23.36
N LEU A 51 29.48 10.35 23.43
CA LEU A 51 28.68 10.10 24.64
C LEU A 51 28.22 8.64 24.66
N GLU A 52 27.95 8.13 25.85
CA GLU A 52 27.38 6.79 26.04
C GLU A 52 25.85 6.86 26.22
N TYR A 53 25.15 5.75 25.95
CA TYR A 53 23.73 5.59 26.25
C TYR A 53 23.52 4.99 27.65
N THR A 54 24.17 5.57 28.66
CA THR A 54 24.16 5.06 30.04
C THR A 54 23.41 6.02 30.96
N SER A 55 23.58 5.81 32.26
CA SER A 55 23.23 6.76 33.33
C SER A 55 24.47 7.15 34.15
N SER A 56 25.67 6.96 33.55
CA SER A 56 26.97 7.28 34.16
C SER A 56 27.60 8.43 33.39
N GLY A 57 27.39 9.65 33.89
CA GLY A 57 27.78 10.86 33.19
C GLY A 57 29.28 11.02 32.95
N PRO A 58 29.69 11.76 31.89
CA PRO A 58 28.83 12.45 30.93
C PRO A 58 28.23 11.50 29.88
N ASP A 59 26.90 11.48 29.79
CA ASP A 59 26.14 10.64 28.87
C ASP A 59 25.11 11.45 28.06
N VAL A 60 24.30 10.77 27.25
CA VAL A 60 23.26 11.44 26.45
C VAL A 60 22.11 12.00 27.30
N TRP A 61 21.85 11.51 28.52
CA TRP A 61 20.86 12.16 29.41
C TRP A 61 21.37 13.52 29.86
N ASP A 62 22.63 13.61 30.26
CA ASP A 62 23.26 14.86 30.69
C ASP A 62 23.25 15.91 29.57
N ALA A 63 23.49 15.48 28.32
CA ALA A 63 23.39 16.34 27.16
C ALA A 63 21.94 16.82 26.94
N THR A 64 20.99 15.89 26.80
CA THR A 64 19.59 16.22 26.47
C THR A 64 18.93 17.09 27.53
N LYS A 65 19.21 16.88 28.82
CA LYS A 65 18.68 17.74 29.91
C LYS A 65 19.04 19.21 29.74
N VAL A 66 20.19 19.52 29.14
CA VAL A 66 20.65 20.89 28.96
C VAL A 66 20.24 21.43 27.59
N THR A 67 20.34 20.63 26.54
CA THR A 67 20.01 21.09 25.18
C THR A 67 18.52 21.26 24.95
N ASP A 68 17.71 20.56 25.73
CA ASP A 68 16.26 20.59 25.64
C ASP A 68 15.67 21.27 26.91
N ASP A 69 16.41 22.15 27.60
CA ASP A 69 15.91 22.94 28.73
C ASP A 69 14.72 23.81 28.32
N TYR A 70 13.60 23.70 29.03
CA TYR A 70 12.40 24.48 28.73
C TYR A 70 12.45 25.83 29.46
N VAL A 71 12.91 26.86 28.74
CA VAL A 71 13.16 28.19 29.31
C VAL A 71 11.94 28.86 29.96
N ALA A 72 10.72 28.45 29.59
CA ALA A 72 9.49 28.99 30.17
C ALA A 72 9.18 28.38 31.56
N LEU A 73 9.72 27.21 31.88
CA LEU A 73 9.54 26.53 33.17
C LEU A 73 10.84 25.86 33.62
N SER A 74 11.55 26.55 34.50
CA SER A 74 12.86 26.09 34.98
C SER A 74 12.79 24.73 35.68
N GLY A 75 13.64 23.81 35.25
CA GLY A 75 13.68 22.43 35.75
C GLY A 75 12.98 21.43 34.85
N ASP A 76 12.29 21.87 33.81
CA ASP A 76 11.66 21.01 32.82
C ASP A 76 12.50 20.90 31.55
N VAL A 77 12.36 19.77 30.85
CA VAL A 77 12.75 19.63 29.45
C VAL A 77 11.58 19.89 28.53
N ILE A 78 11.84 20.48 27.36
CA ILE A 78 10.86 20.62 26.28
C ILE A 78 10.72 19.27 25.58
N LEU A 79 9.48 18.83 25.38
CA LEU A 79 9.17 17.53 24.80
C LEU A 79 8.96 17.65 23.29
N PHE A 80 9.83 17.00 22.54
CA PHE A 80 9.68 16.83 21.10
C PHE A 80 8.35 16.14 20.80
N TYR A 81 7.63 16.67 19.79
CA TYR A 81 6.25 16.33 19.45
C TYR A 81 5.15 16.90 20.36
N GLY A 82 5.48 17.57 21.47
CA GLY A 82 4.49 18.21 22.36
C GLY A 82 4.02 19.57 21.86
N TRP A 83 2.83 20.02 22.26
CA TRP A 83 2.26 21.30 21.77
C TRP A 83 1.38 22.05 22.77
N GLU A 84 1.05 21.48 23.93
CA GLU A 84 0.18 22.12 24.92
C GLU A 84 0.82 22.18 26.31
N ASN A 85 0.25 22.95 27.25
CA ASN A 85 0.91 23.31 28.51
C ASN A 85 0.40 22.50 29.73
N GLY A 86 0.13 21.20 29.58
CA GLY A 86 -0.42 20.32 30.62
C GLY A 86 -1.82 20.72 31.07
N SER A 87 -2.61 21.28 30.15
CA SER A 87 -3.91 21.91 30.42
C SER A 87 -5.10 20.98 30.23
N ASP A 88 -4.90 19.86 29.55
CA ASP A 88 -5.91 18.82 29.34
C ASP A 88 -5.63 17.57 30.20
N GLN A 89 -6.26 16.44 29.88
CA GLN A 89 -6.03 15.17 30.57
C GLN A 89 -5.08 14.23 29.80
N ASP A 90 -4.65 14.62 28.59
CA ASP A 90 -3.79 13.83 27.71
C ASP A 90 -2.33 14.25 27.91
N ILE A 91 -1.71 13.66 28.92
CA ILE A 91 -0.29 13.89 29.23
C ILE A 91 0.69 13.58 28.08
N SER A 92 0.25 12.89 27.01
CA SER A 92 1.12 12.52 25.90
C SER A 92 1.41 13.69 24.97
N ASN A 93 0.67 14.78 25.08
CA ASN A 93 0.79 15.96 24.23
C ASN A 93 1.41 17.19 24.93
N ASP A 94 1.73 17.06 26.22
CA ASP A 94 2.46 18.04 27.03
C ASP A 94 3.72 18.54 26.30
N ILE A 95 3.95 19.85 26.31
CA ILE A 95 5.13 20.50 25.71
C ILE A 95 6.36 20.42 26.62
N SER A 96 6.19 20.10 27.91
CA SER A 96 7.31 19.99 28.86
C SER A 96 7.10 18.91 29.93
N ARG A 97 8.21 18.47 30.52
CA ARG A 97 8.22 17.52 31.65
C ARG A 97 9.39 17.81 32.57
N ASP A 98 9.19 17.67 33.87
CA ASP A 98 10.27 17.78 34.86
C ASP A 98 11.45 16.89 34.48
N ASN A 99 12.65 17.47 34.43
CA ASN A 99 13.84 16.81 33.94
C ASN A 99 14.30 15.61 34.79
N ARG A 100 13.74 15.45 35.99
CA ARG A 100 13.96 14.31 36.90
C ARG A 100 13.08 13.11 36.58
N LEU A 101 11.99 13.29 35.83
CA LEU A 101 11.04 12.24 35.44
C LEU A 101 11.50 11.48 34.20
N GLN A 102 12.70 10.89 34.30
CA GLN A 102 13.30 10.12 33.22
C GLN A 102 12.74 8.69 33.19
N ASP A 103 12.50 8.15 32.00
CA ASP A 103 12.13 6.75 31.86
C ASP A 103 13.29 5.83 32.30
N ILE A 104 13.04 5.03 33.34
CA ILE A 104 13.98 4.03 33.89
C ILE A 104 13.61 2.59 33.52
N GLY A 105 12.63 2.40 32.64
CA GLY A 105 12.19 1.08 32.15
C GLY A 105 11.23 0.34 33.08
N ASP A 106 10.60 1.02 34.03
CA ASP A 106 9.62 0.47 34.97
C ASP A 106 8.17 0.46 34.44
N GLY A 107 7.93 1.11 33.30
CA GLY A 107 6.62 1.15 32.65
C GLY A 107 5.80 2.40 32.97
N ASP A 108 6.36 3.39 33.68
CA ASP A 108 5.69 4.65 33.94
C ASP A 108 5.35 5.41 32.65
N THR A 109 4.19 6.07 32.63
CA THR A 109 3.67 6.82 31.47
C THR A 109 3.90 8.33 31.56
N TYR A 110 3.98 8.88 32.79
CA TYR A 110 4.25 10.29 33.03
C TYR A 110 5.76 10.55 33.20
N VAL A 111 6.54 10.10 32.22
CA VAL A 111 8.00 10.26 32.15
C VAL A 111 8.41 10.63 30.73
N TRP A 112 9.61 11.19 30.58
CA TRP A 112 10.20 11.45 29.28
C TRP A 112 11.33 10.47 28.98
N ASN A 113 11.52 10.15 27.70
CA ASN A 113 12.61 9.33 27.23
C ASN A 113 13.42 10.04 26.13
N ARG A 114 14.54 9.43 25.73
CA ARG A 114 15.40 9.93 24.66
C ARG A 114 14.88 9.39 23.33
N GLU A 115 14.21 10.26 22.58
CA GLU A 115 13.75 9.99 21.23
C GLU A 115 14.95 9.95 20.27
N HIS A 116 15.03 8.85 19.52
CA HIS A 116 15.92 8.70 18.37
C HIS A 116 15.19 9.24 17.14
N VAL A 117 15.37 10.53 16.85
CA VAL A 117 14.70 11.19 15.71
C VAL A 117 15.03 10.48 14.40
N PHE A 118 16.26 9.97 14.26
CA PHE A 118 16.57 8.91 13.29
C PHE A 118 16.32 7.54 13.94
N PRO A 119 15.26 6.78 13.58
CA PRO A 119 14.95 5.52 14.22
C PRO A 119 16.09 4.51 14.12
N LYS A 120 16.53 3.98 15.26
CA LYS A 120 17.61 2.99 15.33
C LYS A 120 17.39 1.78 14.44
N SER A 121 16.14 1.31 14.37
CA SER A 121 15.76 0.09 13.64
C SER A 121 15.70 0.26 12.13
N LEU A 122 15.70 1.50 11.62
CA LEU A 122 15.66 1.81 10.18
C LEU A 122 17.04 2.16 9.60
N ALA A 123 18.06 2.33 10.44
CA ALA A 123 19.44 2.47 9.98
C ALA A 123 19.98 1.15 9.39
N ASN A 124 21.02 1.24 8.57
CA ASN A 124 21.68 0.07 7.98
C ASN A 124 23.22 0.11 8.12
N PRO A 125 23.83 -0.66 9.04
CA PRO A 125 23.18 -1.57 9.98
C PRO A 125 22.34 -0.82 11.03
N LYS A 126 21.45 -1.55 11.72
CA LYS A 126 20.65 -0.99 12.82
C LYS A 126 21.56 -0.38 13.88
N LEU A 127 21.16 0.76 14.42
CA LEU A 127 21.93 1.45 15.46
C LEU A 127 21.83 0.69 16.78
N ASP A 128 22.98 0.44 17.42
CA ASP A 128 23.09 -0.21 18.71
C ASP A 128 23.52 0.80 19.78
N THR A 129 22.72 0.97 20.83
CA THR A 129 23.01 1.91 21.93
C THR A 129 24.16 1.46 22.82
N ASP A 130 24.54 0.18 22.76
CA ASP A 130 25.71 -0.35 23.47
C ASP A 130 27.03 -0.03 22.75
N ILE A 131 26.94 0.47 21.51
CA ILE A 131 28.09 0.86 20.69
C ILE A 131 28.04 2.38 20.47
N PRO A 132 28.83 3.17 21.23
CA PRO A 132 28.87 4.62 21.08
C PRO A 132 29.22 5.04 19.65
N GLY A 133 28.49 6.01 19.11
CA GLY A 133 28.59 6.45 17.71
C GLY A 133 27.28 7.08 17.22
N PRO A 134 26.73 6.68 16.07
CA PRO A 134 25.47 7.25 15.56
C PRO A 134 24.29 7.05 16.52
N SER A 135 24.23 5.94 17.26
CA SER A 135 23.17 5.66 18.24
C SER A 135 23.18 6.59 19.46
N THR A 136 24.32 7.23 19.74
CA THR A 136 24.56 8.09 20.90
C THR A 136 24.94 9.51 20.50
N ASP A 137 24.75 9.87 19.24
CA ASP A 137 24.99 11.22 18.77
C ASP A 137 23.90 12.14 19.29
N ALA A 138 24.22 12.99 20.27
CA ALA A 138 23.21 13.80 20.93
C ALA A 138 22.54 14.78 19.98
N HIS A 139 23.15 15.17 18.84
CA HIS A 139 22.54 16.04 17.82
C HIS A 139 21.19 15.57 17.28
N HIS A 140 20.85 14.27 17.35
CA HIS A 140 19.55 13.72 16.92
C HIS A 140 18.73 13.07 18.05
N LEU A 141 19.18 13.20 19.31
CA LEU A 141 18.49 12.68 20.49
C LEU A 141 17.72 13.78 21.19
N ARG A 142 16.40 13.66 21.28
CA ARG A 142 15.52 14.67 21.90
C ARG A 142 14.82 14.12 23.14
N ALA A 143 14.46 14.99 24.08
CA ALA A 143 13.50 14.62 25.11
C ALA A 143 12.11 14.48 24.46
N ALA A 144 11.39 13.41 24.73
CA ALA A 144 10.02 13.21 24.27
C ALA A 144 9.17 12.54 25.35
N ASP A 145 7.86 12.82 25.37
CA ASP A 145 6.96 12.06 26.22
C ASP A 145 7.03 10.58 25.82
N ARG A 146 7.16 9.69 26.81
CA ARG A 146 7.35 8.25 26.57
C ARG A 146 6.20 7.65 25.77
N THR A 147 4.96 8.03 26.07
CA THR A 147 3.76 7.47 25.46
C THR A 147 3.66 7.91 24.00
N ARG A 148 3.89 9.20 23.74
CA ARG A 148 3.91 9.74 22.38
C ARG A 148 5.05 9.17 21.55
N ASN A 149 6.25 9.06 22.12
CA ASN A 149 7.37 8.42 21.44
C ASN A 149 7.07 6.94 21.10
N SER A 150 6.40 6.23 22.01
CA SER A 150 5.97 4.84 21.76
C SER A 150 4.97 4.75 20.59
N ALA A 151 4.06 5.73 20.45
CA ALA A 151 3.14 5.82 19.32
C ALA A 151 3.86 6.14 18.00
N ARG A 152 4.85 7.05 18.03
CA ARG A 152 5.71 7.36 16.89
C ARG A 152 6.46 6.12 16.39
N ASN A 153 6.95 5.29 17.31
CA ASN A 153 7.64 4.03 17.02
C ASN A 153 8.82 4.23 16.05
N ASN A 154 8.92 3.43 14.99
CA ASN A 154 9.87 3.58 13.90
C ASN A 154 9.16 3.95 12.59
N ARG A 155 8.00 4.59 12.64
CA ARG A 155 7.30 5.05 11.44
C ARG A 155 8.19 6.03 10.69
N LYS A 156 8.15 5.97 9.36
CA LYS A 156 8.78 7.00 8.54
C LYS A 156 8.09 8.33 8.77
N TYR A 157 8.80 9.42 8.63
CA TYR A 157 8.21 10.76 8.58
C TYR A 157 7.41 10.94 7.29
N GLY A 158 6.29 11.66 7.37
CA GLY A 158 5.45 11.98 6.21
C GLY A 158 4.71 13.30 6.42
N ARG A 159 4.12 13.83 5.34
CA ARG A 159 3.43 15.13 5.28
C ARG A 159 2.22 15.18 6.22
N GLY A 160 1.93 16.37 6.69
CA GLY A 160 0.78 16.65 7.56
C GLY A 160 0.74 18.14 7.88
N THR A 161 -0.21 18.52 8.73
CA THR A 161 -0.38 19.89 9.24
C THR A 161 -0.87 19.85 10.68
N GLY A 162 -0.64 20.92 11.43
CA GLY A 162 -1.06 21.04 12.83
C GLY A 162 -0.10 20.32 13.78
N THR A 163 -0.64 19.54 14.71
CA THR A 163 0.12 18.91 15.81
C THR A 163 0.61 17.51 15.43
N SER A 164 1.46 16.93 16.28
CA SER A 164 2.07 15.63 15.97
C SER A 164 1.03 14.50 15.94
N ASN A 165 1.01 13.71 14.87
CA ASN A 165 0.07 12.58 14.71
C ASN A 165 0.50 11.65 13.56
N TYR A 166 -0.26 10.58 13.33
CA TYR A 166 -0.18 9.83 12.09
C TYR A 166 -0.56 10.72 10.89
N SER A 167 0.26 10.64 9.84
CA SER A 167 -0.01 11.30 8.56
C SER A 167 -1.29 10.74 7.95
N THR A 168 -2.11 11.63 7.39
CA THR A 168 -3.27 11.28 6.56
C THR A 168 -2.94 11.31 5.06
N LEU A 169 -1.73 11.71 4.70
CA LEU A 169 -1.29 11.95 3.32
C LEU A 169 -0.30 10.91 2.83
N ASP A 170 0.51 10.36 3.73
CA ASP A 170 1.63 9.50 3.39
C ASP A 170 1.56 8.16 4.15
N PHE A 171 1.71 7.09 3.37
CA PHE A 171 1.70 5.71 3.83
C PHE A 171 2.94 4.98 3.29
N HIS A 172 3.38 3.96 4.01
CA HIS A 172 4.52 3.14 3.62
C HIS A 172 4.35 1.70 4.07
N GLU A 173 5.13 0.78 3.52
CA GLU A 173 5.22 -0.56 4.07
C GLU A 173 5.90 -0.51 5.44
N GLY A 174 5.26 -1.06 6.47
CA GLY A 174 5.72 -0.93 7.84
C GLY A 174 5.03 -1.87 8.82
N LEU A 175 4.97 -1.47 10.08
CA LEU A 175 4.50 -2.30 11.19
C LEU A 175 3.03 -2.73 11.09
N ASP A 176 2.19 -1.93 10.43
CA ASP A 176 0.76 -2.21 10.26
C ASP A 176 0.44 -2.85 8.90
N GLY A 177 1.47 -3.30 8.17
CA GLY A 177 1.35 -3.84 6.81
C GLY A 177 1.69 -2.83 5.72
N PRO A 178 1.23 -3.05 4.48
CA PRO A 178 1.65 -2.26 3.31
C PRO A 178 1.18 -0.80 3.35
N ASN A 179 0.13 -0.48 4.12
CA ASN A 179 -0.45 0.85 4.26
C ASN A 179 -0.21 1.44 5.66
N THR A 180 0.99 1.25 6.22
CA THR A 180 1.35 1.84 7.52
C THR A 180 1.40 3.36 7.38
N ALA A 181 0.60 4.08 8.17
CA ALA A 181 0.63 5.55 8.17
C ALA A 181 1.99 6.07 8.64
N ALA A 182 2.54 7.05 7.91
CA ALA A 182 3.74 7.78 8.31
C ALA A 182 3.47 8.63 9.57
N TRP A 183 4.52 9.18 10.17
CA TRP A 183 4.43 10.09 11.32
C TRP A 183 4.64 11.54 10.90
N TYR A 184 3.70 12.42 11.24
CA TYR A 184 3.87 13.86 11.15
C TYR A 184 4.34 14.40 12.50
N PRO A 185 5.51 15.07 12.59
CA PRO A 185 6.06 15.53 13.86
C PRO A 185 5.35 16.77 14.44
N GLY A 186 4.51 17.46 13.65
CA GLY A 186 3.88 18.73 14.02
C GLY A 186 4.56 19.94 13.35
N ASP A 187 3.80 21.01 13.17
CA ASP A 187 4.23 22.24 12.48
C ASP A 187 5.44 22.88 13.17
N ASP A 188 5.51 22.83 14.50
CA ASP A 188 6.60 23.39 15.32
C ASP A 188 7.87 22.52 15.38
N TRP A 189 7.85 21.31 14.79
CA TRP A 189 8.90 20.30 14.97
C TRP A 189 9.45 19.72 13.66
N LYS A 190 8.82 20.04 12.52
CA LYS A 190 9.15 19.40 11.25
C LYS A 190 10.52 19.82 10.70
N GLY A 191 10.89 21.08 10.89
CA GLY A 191 12.19 21.64 10.53
C GLY A 191 13.29 21.07 11.41
N ASP A 192 13.03 20.99 12.72
CA ASP A 192 13.91 20.31 13.69
C ASP A 192 14.22 18.87 13.25
N ALA A 193 13.16 18.09 12.97
CA ALA A 193 13.30 16.72 12.48
C ALA A 193 14.16 16.67 11.20
N ALA A 194 13.82 17.49 10.21
CA ALA A 194 14.53 17.54 8.94
C ALA A 194 16.02 17.84 9.10
N ARG A 195 16.39 18.87 9.88
CA ARG A 195 17.80 19.25 10.10
C ARG A 195 18.58 18.20 10.88
N MET A 196 17.94 17.47 11.79
CA MET A 196 18.57 16.34 12.48
C MET A 196 18.81 15.15 11.52
N ILE A 197 17.84 14.83 10.65
CA ILE A 197 18.02 13.77 9.64
C ILE A 197 19.11 14.15 8.62
N MET A 198 19.12 15.39 8.14
CA MET A 198 20.17 15.89 7.23
C MET A 198 21.56 15.80 7.86
N TYR A 199 21.71 16.18 9.14
CA TYR A 199 22.96 16.04 9.88
C TYR A 199 23.39 14.57 10.00
N MET A 200 22.49 13.68 10.40
CA MET A 200 22.81 12.26 10.56
C MET A 200 23.26 11.65 9.23
N TYR A 201 22.60 11.99 8.13
CA TYR A 201 23.01 11.55 6.80
C TYR A 201 24.37 12.13 6.39
N MET A 202 24.62 13.42 6.63
CA MET A 202 25.91 14.04 6.32
C MET A 202 27.05 13.45 7.16
N ARG A 203 26.79 13.11 8.43
CA ARG A 203 27.80 12.58 9.35
C ARG A 203 28.09 11.09 9.17
N TYR A 204 27.05 10.29 8.91
CA TYR A 204 27.14 8.82 8.94
C TYR A 204 26.82 8.15 7.59
N GLY A 205 26.52 8.93 6.55
CA GLY A 205 26.36 8.45 5.18
C GLY A 205 25.34 7.33 5.03
N SER A 206 25.74 6.21 4.44
CA SER A 206 24.86 5.08 4.14
C SER A 206 24.24 4.40 5.37
N VAL A 207 24.76 4.66 6.57
CA VAL A 207 24.15 4.16 7.81
C VAL A 207 22.83 4.86 8.09
N CYS A 208 22.74 6.15 7.75
CA CYS A 208 21.63 7.02 8.10
C CYS A 208 20.98 7.62 6.83
N LEU A 209 20.40 6.76 5.98
CA LEU A 209 19.77 7.21 4.74
C LEU A 209 18.43 7.94 5.00
N PRO A 210 18.20 9.14 4.42
CA PRO A 210 16.93 9.84 4.52
C PRO A 210 15.76 9.04 3.92
N THR A 211 15.98 8.33 2.81
CA THR A 211 15.00 7.42 2.18
C THR A 211 14.54 6.28 3.10
N ALA A 212 15.35 5.90 4.10
CA ALA A 212 14.96 4.88 5.07
C ALA A 212 13.93 5.40 6.08
N VAL A 213 13.89 6.71 6.34
CA VAL A 213 13.16 7.31 7.47
C VAL A 213 12.12 8.34 7.08
N GLY A 214 11.97 8.67 5.79
CA GLY A 214 10.92 9.56 5.29
C GLY A 214 10.20 9.01 4.07
N VAL A 215 8.96 9.43 3.88
CA VAL A 215 8.15 9.19 2.68
C VAL A 215 8.25 10.43 1.80
N GLY A 216 9.08 10.35 0.76
CA GLY A 216 9.34 11.45 -0.16
C GLY A 216 10.18 10.98 -1.35
N SER A 217 10.26 11.81 -2.38
CA SER A 217 11.02 11.54 -3.59
C SER A 217 12.48 11.99 -3.45
N LYS A 218 13.41 11.17 -3.95
CA LYS A 218 14.82 11.55 -4.16
C LYS A 218 15.15 11.82 -5.62
N GLU A 219 14.14 11.83 -6.49
CA GLU A 219 14.33 11.94 -7.95
C GLU A 219 15.10 13.19 -8.37
N PHE A 220 14.99 14.26 -7.60
CA PHE A 220 15.59 15.56 -7.90
C PHE A 220 16.82 15.89 -7.05
N THR A 221 17.34 14.94 -6.29
CA THR A 221 18.58 15.10 -5.53
C THR A 221 19.68 14.21 -6.11
N GLN A 222 20.93 14.62 -5.96
CA GLN A 222 22.08 13.88 -6.49
C GLN A 222 22.45 12.63 -5.68
N ASP A 223 21.80 12.41 -4.53
CA ASP A 223 22.08 11.33 -3.57
C ASP A 223 20.78 10.87 -2.87
N GLU A 224 20.86 10.28 -1.66
CA GLU A 224 19.69 9.70 -0.98
C GLU A 224 18.85 10.72 -0.18
N MET A 225 19.09 12.02 -0.34
CA MET A 225 18.22 13.05 0.26
C MET A 225 16.85 13.08 -0.41
N ILE A 226 15.79 13.29 0.36
CA ILE A 226 14.42 13.38 -0.16
C ILE A 226 13.86 14.79 -0.07
N ASP A 227 12.94 15.10 -0.96
CA ASP A 227 12.21 16.37 -1.06
C ASP A 227 11.51 16.77 0.24
N LEU A 228 10.93 15.82 0.98
CA LEU A 228 10.20 16.05 2.23
C LEU A 228 11.05 16.84 3.24
N PHE A 229 12.28 16.40 3.49
CA PHE A 229 13.14 17.07 4.48
C PHE A 229 13.62 18.43 3.98
N LEU A 230 13.87 18.58 2.68
CA LEU A 230 14.19 19.89 2.09
C LEU A 230 13.02 20.86 2.20
N GLN A 231 11.80 20.39 1.99
CA GLN A 231 10.57 21.15 2.17
C GLN A 231 10.40 21.59 3.62
N TRP A 232 10.52 20.68 4.59
CA TRP A 232 10.37 21.02 6.01
C TRP A 232 11.45 21.97 6.52
N ASN A 233 12.68 21.86 6.03
CA ASN A 233 13.75 22.81 6.36
C ASN A 233 13.46 24.25 5.88
N VAL A 234 12.56 24.42 4.90
CA VAL A 234 12.09 25.73 4.42
C VAL A 234 10.85 26.19 5.20
N GLU A 235 9.90 25.28 5.43
CA GLU A 235 8.60 25.61 6.02
C GLU A 235 8.67 25.92 7.52
N ASP A 236 9.63 25.33 8.23
CA ASP A 236 9.82 25.51 9.67
C ASP A 236 11.25 26.04 9.95
N PRO A 237 11.40 27.36 10.15
CA PRO A 237 12.67 28.02 10.42
C PRO A 237 13.39 27.52 11.67
N VAL A 238 14.67 27.87 11.81
CA VAL A 238 15.47 27.41 12.96
C VAL A 238 14.99 28.04 14.26
N SER A 239 14.60 27.19 15.21
CA SER A 239 14.10 27.60 16.52
C SER A 239 15.22 28.04 17.47
N ASP A 240 14.88 28.76 18.54
CA ASP A 240 15.86 29.17 19.55
C ASP A 240 16.36 27.98 20.39
N VAL A 241 15.55 26.93 20.52
CA VAL A 241 15.93 25.65 21.15
C VAL A 241 17.06 25.01 20.34
N GLU A 242 16.91 24.92 19.02
CA GLU A 242 17.95 24.37 18.14
C GLU A 242 19.26 25.18 18.19
N LYS A 243 19.19 26.52 18.16
CA LYS A 243 20.38 27.39 18.25
C LYS A 243 21.12 27.18 19.56
N THR A 244 20.39 27.05 20.66
CA THR A 244 20.94 26.83 22.01
C THR A 244 21.62 25.47 22.10
N ARG A 245 20.94 24.42 21.63
CA ARG A 245 21.48 23.06 21.49
C ARG A 245 22.77 23.02 20.70
N ASN A 246 22.79 23.68 19.53
CA ASN A 246 23.96 23.65 18.65
C ASN A 246 25.17 24.35 19.30
N SER A 247 24.92 25.49 19.97
CA SER A 247 25.94 26.22 20.71
C SER A 247 26.44 25.45 21.94
N TYR A 248 25.57 24.69 22.62
CA TYR A 248 25.98 23.82 23.72
C TYR A 248 26.95 22.73 23.25
N HIS A 249 26.63 22.04 22.16
CA HIS A 249 27.44 20.93 21.66
C HIS A 249 28.79 21.36 21.09
N GLU A 250 28.92 22.56 20.54
CA GLU A 250 30.21 23.10 20.10
C GLU A 250 31.21 23.23 21.27
N ASN A 251 30.77 23.78 22.40
CA ASN A 251 31.67 24.17 23.47
C ASN A 251 32.08 22.96 24.32
N THR A 252 33.26 22.40 24.03
CA THR A 252 33.81 21.23 24.76
C THR A 252 34.09 21.47 26.25
N SER A 253 34.01 22.71 26.73
CA SER A 253 34.07 23.02 28.17
C SER A 253 32.79 22.60 28.89
N ASN A 254 31.68 22.44 28.17
CA ASN A 254 30.43 21.92 28.71
C ASN A 254 30.56 20.44 29.05
N TYR A 255 29.87 20.03 30.11
CA TYR A 255 30.03 18.70 30.70
C TYR A 255 29.72 17.57 29.72
N ALA A 256 28.68 17.68 28.89
CA ALA A 256 28.26 16.64 27.95
C ALA A 256 28.24 17.12 26.48
N ALA A 257 29.07 18.09 26.12
CA ALA A 257 29.20 18.55 24.73
C ALA A 257 30.06 17.62 23.87
N GLN A 258 29.70 17.47 22.59
CA GLN A 258 30.36 16.57 21.65
C GLN A 258 31.50 17.24 20.84
N GLY A 259 31.52 18.57 20.78
CA GLY A 259 32.57 19.40 20.16
C GLY A 259 32.27 19.87 18.73
N ASN A 260 31.22 19.36 18.11
CA ASN A 260 30.81 19.72 16.75
C ASN A 260 29.41 20.34 16.70
N ARG A 261 29.12 21.01 15.60
CA ARG A 261 27.83 21.64 15.30
C ARG A 261 27.07 20.89 14.20
N ASN A 262 25.74 21.00 14.18
CA ASN A 262 24.89 20.70 13.05
C ASN A 262 24.85 21.92 12.10
N PRO A 263 25.42 21.82 10.88
CA PRO A 263 25.49 22.95 9.96
C PRO A 263 24.14 23.46 9.49
N PHE A 264 23.13 22.59 9.41
CA PHE A 264 21.80 22.96 8.93
C PHE A 264 21.01 23.77 9.96
N ILE A 265 21.40 23.73 11.24
CA ILE A 265 20.89 24.63 12.28
C ILE A 265 21.58 26.00 12.18
N ASP A 266 22.89 26.03 11.95
CA ASP A 266 23.62 27.30 11.85
C ASP A 266 23.23 28.07 10.59
N ASN A 267 23.02 27.37 9.47
CA ASN A 267 22.49 27.95 8.24
C ASN A 267 21.70 26.90 7.42
N PRO A 268 20.35 26.91 7.47
CA PRO A 268 19.48 26.03 6.68
C PRO A 268 19.78 26.07 5.18
N TYR A 269 20.31 27.19 4.69
CA TYR A 269 20.68 27.39 3.30
C TYR A 269 21.74 26.41 2.78
N LEU A 270 22.55 25.85 3.67
CA LEU A 270 23.53 24.82 3.28
C LEU A 270 22.83 23.59 2.67
N ALA A 271 21.62 23.25 3.11
CA ALA A 271 20.83 22.17 2.50
C ALA A 271 20.46 22.52 1.05
N THR A 272 20.01 23.76 0.81
CA THR A 272 19.72 24.28 -0.53
C THR A 272 20.94 24.23 -1.44
N ARG A 273 22.12 24.54 -0.91
CA ARG A 273 23.41 24.52 -1.65
C ARG A 273 23.93 23.12 -1.96
N ILE A 274 23.58 22.13 -1.14
CA ILE A 274 24.00 20.74 -1.35
C ILE A 274 23.01 20.02 -2.26
N TRP A 275 21.71 20.09 -1.97
CA TRP A 275 20.70 19.23 -2.58
C TRP A 275 19.69 19.97 -3.46
N GLY A 276 19.67 21.31 -3.45
CA GLY A 276 18.65 22.10 -4.15
C GLY A 276 17.33 22.17 -3.38
N GLY A 277 16.21 22.09 -4.10
CA GLY A 277 14.87 22.29 -3.54
C GLY A 277 14.47 23.76 -3.41
N ASN A 278 13.43 24.04 -2.63
CA ASN A 278 13.03 25.42 -2.34
C ASN A 278 14.14 26.16 -1.55
N SER A 279 14.19 27.48 -1.70
CA SER A 279 15.23 28.32 -1.10
C SER A 279 15.00 28.48 0.40
N ALA A 280 15.79 27.81 1.24
CA ALA A 280 15.73 27.92 2.70
C ALA A 280 16.21 29.30 3.19
N GLU A 281 16.10 29.57 4.50
CA GLU A 281 16.64 30.79 5.09
C GLU A 281 18.17 30.81 5.03
N ASP A 282 18.76 31.95 4.61
CA ASP A 282 20.20 32.21 4.68
C ASP A 282 20.50 33.13 5.87
N THR A 283 20.80 32.52 7.01
CA THR A 283 21.03 33.21 8.30
C THR A 283 22.33 34.00 8.34
N TRP A 284 23.30 33.65 7.49
CA TRP A 284 24.59 34.36 7.37
C TRP A 284 24.50 35.51 6.36
N GLY A 285 23.56 35.43 5.41
CA GLY A 285 23.34 36.45 4.40
C GLY A 285 24.49 36.57 3.39
N ILE A 286 25.40 35.60 3.34
CA ILE A 286 26.56 35.60 2.45
C ILE A 286 26.25 35.00 1.07
N TYR A 287 25.12 34.30 0.94
CA TYR A 287 24.73 33.64 -0.31
C TYR A 287 23.67 34.45 -1.06
N LYS A 288 22.55 34.78 -0.40
CA LYS A 288 21.46 35.51 -1.07
C LYS A 288 21.78 36.96 -1.40
N ASN A 289 22.70 37.59 -0.67
CA ASN A 289 23.08 38.99 -0.94
C ASN A 289 24.27 39.11 -1.90
N SER A 290 25.01 38.02 -2.13
CA SER A 290 26.14 38.00 -3.07
C SER A 290 25.71 37.67 -4.49
N ASP A 291 24.61 36.93 -4.64
CA ASP A 291 24.00 36.60 -5.92
C ASP A 291 22.54 37.07 -5.98
N THR A 292 22.19 37.89 -6.95
CA THR A 292 20.82 38.45 -7.06
C THR A 292 20.25 38.37 -8.47
N GLN A 293 21.05 37.88 -9.42
CA GLN A 293 20.66 37.79 -10.80
C GLN A 293 20.31 36.33 -11.09
N ALA A 294 19.12 36.12 -11.64
CA ALA A 294 18.73 34.80 -12.10
C ALA A 294 19.44 34.45 -13.42
N PRO A 295 19.61 33.14 -13.71
CA PRO A 295 20.14 32.69 -14.99
C PRO A 295 19.36 33.24 -16.18
N THR A 296 20.03 33.35 -17.33
CA THR A 296 19.35 33.61 -18.59
C THR A 296 18.37 32.48 -18.93
N THR A 297 17.22 32.81 -19.50
CA THR A 297 16.25 31.81 -19.98
C THR A 297 16.88 30.82 -20.97
N PRO A 298 16.71 29.50 -20.76
CA PRO A 298 17.15 28.49 -21.72
C PRO A 298 16.58 28.75 -23.12
N ALA A 299 17.43 28.66 -24.13
CA ALA A 299 17.09 28.92 -25.53
C ALA A 299 17.31 27.69 -26.42
N ASN A 300 16.81 27.75 -27.66
CA ASN A 300 16.99 26.69 -28.67
C ASN A 300 16.54 25.30 -28.19
N VAL A 301 15.36 25.22 -27.57
CA VAL A 301 14.77 23.94 -27.17
C VAL A 301 14.46 23.11 -28.42
N THR A 302 15.05 21.93 -28.49
CA THR A 302 14.84 20.96 -29.58
C THR A 302 14.44 19.61 -29.02
N LEU A 303 13.63 18.89 -29.80
CA LEU A 303 13.14 17.55 -29.50
C LEU A 303 13.70 16.60 -30.56
N ASN A 304 14.38 15.55 -30.13
CA ASN A 304 15.03 14.55 -30.98
C ASN A 304 14.75 13.14 -30.42
N ASN A 305 15.14 12.09 -31.16
CA ASN A 305 15.00 10.69 -30.75
C ASN A 305 13.60 10.33 -30.20
N ILE A 306 12.56 10.85 -30.85
CA ILE A 306 11.17 10.61 -30.47
C ILE A 306 10.85 9.13 -30.70
N SER A 307 10.42 8.42 -29.65
CA SER A 307 9.97 7.02 -29.68
C SER A 307 8.47 6.91 -29.38
N LEU A 308 7.98 5.68 -29.21
CA LEU A 308 6.61 5.39 -28.76
C LEU A 308 6.32 6.00 -27.38
N ASN A 309 7.30 6.04 -26.48
CA ASN A 309 7.11 6.41 -25.08
C ASN A 309 8.19 7.33 -24.51
N SER A 310 9.00 7.96 -25.37
CA SER A 310 10.05 8.88 -24.91
C SER A 310 10.41 9.95 -25.93
N ILE A 311 10.90 11.08 -25.43
CA ILE A 311 11.42 12.19 -26.24
C ILE A 311 12.72 12.69 -25.61
N ASN A 312 13.78 12.83 -26.42
CA ASN A 312 15.00 13.50 -25.98
C ASN A 312 14.86 15.02 -26.19
N VAL A 313 14.98 15.77 -25.11
CA VAL A 313 14.86 17.22 -25.06
C VAL A 313 16.26 17.81 -24.86
N SER A 314 16.62 18.83 -25.64
CA SER A 314 17.90 19.53 -25.48
C SER A 314 17.78 21.02 -25.72
N TRP A 315 18.66 21.80 -25.12
CA TRP A 315 18.66 23.27 -25.17
C TRP A 315 20.09 23.83 -25.15
N SER A 316 20.23 25.13 -25.41
CA SER A 316 21.50 25.84 -25.23
C SER A 316 21.73 26.17 -23.76
N ALA A 317 22.98 26.07 -23.31
CA ALA A 317 23.35 26.40 -21.94
C ALA A 317 22.98 27.86 -21.60
N SER A 318 22.33 28.03 -20.45
CA SER A 318 22.12 29.32 -19.83
C SER A 318 23.42 29.85 -19.23
N THR A 319 23.51 31.16 -19.08
CA THR A 319 24.60 31.84 -18.37
C THR A 319 24.08 32.55 -17.14
N ASP A 320 24.96 32.71 -16.16
CA ASP A 320 24.68 33.38 -14.90
C ASP A 320 25.98 34.06 -14.41
N ASN A 321 25.88 35.07 -13.53
CA ASN A 321 27.03 35.81 -12.99
C ASN A 321 27.91 34.99 -12.06
N ILE A 322 27.34 34.00 -11.35
CA ILE A 322 28.11 33.03 -10.55
C ILE A 322 28.12 31.69 -11.25
N GLY A 323 26.97 31.20 -11.67
CA GLY A 323 26.89 29.94 -12.41
C GLY A 323 25.52 29.29 -12.39
N VAL A 324 25.19 28.62 -13.48
CA VAL A 324 24.00 27.78 -13.59
C VAL A 324 24.30 26.42 -12.99
N THR A 325 23.52 26.01 -11.99
CA THR A 325 23.71 24.73 -11.29
C THR A 325 22.80 23.63 -11.82
N GLY A 326 21.76 23.98 -12.58
CA GLY A 326 20.96 22.99 -13.29
C GLY A 326 19.75 23.57 -14.00
N TYR A 327 18.89 22.66 -14.43
CA TYR A 327 17.68 22.92 -15.18
C TYR A 327 16.53 22.08 -14.65
N ASN A 328 15.37 22.71 -14.54
CA ASN A 328 14.08 22.07 -14.31
C ASN A 328 13.39 21.90 -15.67
N VAL A 329 12.95 20.68 -15.97
CA VAL A 329 12.28 20.33 -17.22
C VAL A 329 10.83 19.99 -16.90
N TYR A 330 9.93 20.74 -17.52
CA TYR A 330 8.50 20.61 -17.30
C TYR A 330 7.83 20.04 -18.56
N VAL A 331 6.90 19.10 -18.35
CA VAL A 331 6.03 18.53 -19.37
C VAL A 331 4.60 18.90 -19.03
N ASP A 332 3.92 19.57 -19.95
CA ASP A 332 2.56 20.11 -19.77
C ASP A 332 2.38 20.95 -18.49
N GLY A 333 3.47 21.63 -18.08
CA GLY A 333 3.52 22.48 -16.90
C GLY A 333 3.84 21.77 -15.59
N VAL A 334 3.99 20.44 -15.60
CA VAL A 334 4.40 19.63 -14.44
C VAL A 334 5.91 19.42 -14.47
N LEU A 335 6.59 19.56 -13.33
CA LEU A 335 8.03 19.31 -13.24
C LEU A 335 8.29 17.80 -13.33
N GLU A 336 8.89 17.36 -14.44
CA GLU A 336 9.19 15.95 -14.68
C GLU A 336 10.64 15.59 -14.40
N ALA A 337 11.58 16.52 -14.59
CA ALA A 337 12.99 16.21 -14.41
C ALA A 337 13.82 17.39 -13.92
N GLN A 338 14.90 17.09 -13.21
CA GLN A 338 15.98 18.04 -12.96
C GLN A 338 17.30 17.47 -13.47
N THR A 339 18.10 18.30 -14.13
CA THR A 339 19.39 17.88 -14.69
C THR A 339 20.40 19.01 -14.68
N THR A 340 21.69 18.67 -14.51
CA THR A 340 22.80 19.61 -14.68
C THR A 340 23.28 19.69 -16.14
N SER A 341 22.86 18.72 -16.96
CA SER A 341 23.14 18.68 -18.39
C SER A 341 22.17 19.55 -19.19
N THR A 342 22.54 19.92 -20.41
CA THR A 342 21.67 20.69 -21.31
C THR A 342 20.81 19.80 -22.22
N ASN A 343 20.62 18.55 -21.81
CA ASN A 343 19.76 17.57 -22.47
C ASN A 343 19.29 16.52 -21.46
N ILE A 344 18.13 15.92 -21.74
CA ILE A 344 17.56 14.81 -20.99
C ILE A 344 16.59 14.02 -21.87
N THR A 345 16.46 12.71 -21.62
CA THR A 345 15.40 11.90 -22.22
C THR A 345 14.25 11.80 -21.23
N ILE A 346 13.07 12.26 -21.64
CA ILE A 346 11.83 12.09 -20.89
C ILE A 346 11.18 10.79 -21.38
N GLY A 347 11.04 9.81 -20.48
CA GLY A 347 10.43 8.50 -20.73
C GLY A 347 8.99 8.42 -20.23
N ASP A 348 8.43 7.20 -20.20
CA ASP A 348 7.09 6.88 -19.68
C ASP A 348 5.95 7.75 -20.23
N LEU A 349 6.13 8.23 -21.45
CA LEU A 349 5.12 8.98 -22.18
C LEU A 349 4.12 8.03 -22.85
N ASN A 350 2.88 8.46 -23.01
CA ASN A 350 1.88 7.75 -23.80
C ASN A 350 2.22 7.85 -25.29
N THR A 351 1.90 6.82 -26.05
CA THR A 351 2.00 6.83 -27.52
C THR A 351 1.03 7.83 -28.13
N ASN A 352 1.33 8.27 -29.35
CA ASN A 352 0.49 9.18 -30.14
C ASN A 352 0.00 10.43 -29.38
N THR A 353 0.78 10.91 -28.42
CA THR A 353 0.38 11.97 -27.49
C THR A 353 1.29 13.17 -27.67
N THR A 354 0.70 14.36 -27.76
CA THR A 354 1.44 15.61 -27.89
C THR A 354 1.68 16.22 -26.52
N TYR A 355 2.94 16.52 -26.25
CA TYR A 355 3.43 17.08 -25.00
C TYR A 355 4.07 18.45 -25.23
N SER A 356 3.92 19.35 -24.26
CA SER A 356 4.54 20.68 -24.23
C SER A 356 5.72 20.72 -23.28
N PHE A 357 6.94 20.91 -23.81
CA PHE A 357 8.16 20.96 -23.02
C PHE A 357 8.60 22.41 -22.74
N THR A 358 8.90 22.72 -21.49
CA THR A 358 9.52 23.99 -21.07
C THR A 358 10.68 23.74 -20.11
N ILE A 359 11.70 24.59 -20.18
CA ILE A 359 12.92 24.45 -19.37
C ILE A 359 13.17 25.75 -18.62
N VAL A 360 13.49 25.62 -17.34
CA VAL A 360 13.87 26.71 -16.44
C VAL A 360 15.28 26.44 -15.94
N ALA A 361 16.19 27.41 -16.10
CA ALA A 361 17.52 27.32 -15.50
C ALA A 361 17.48 27.77 -14.04
N LYS A 362 18.31 27.16 -13.19
CA LYS A 362 18.52 27.55 -11.80
C LYS A 362 20.00 27.80 -11.51
N ASP A 363 20.28 28.80 -10.68
CA ASP A 363 21.63 29.13 -10.22
C ASP A 363 21.96 28.47 -8.88
N LEU A 364 23.08 28.90 -8.29
CA LEU A 364 23.60 28.42 -7.01
C LEU A 364 22.69 28.71 -5.83
N ILE A 365 21.83 29.73 -5.94
CA ILE A 365 20.94 30.16 -4.87
C ILE A 365 19.45 29.89 -5.15
N ASN A 366 19.18 29.05 -6.15
CA ASN A 366 17.85 28.72 -6.67
C ASN A 366 17.06 29.94 -7.17
N ASN A 367 17.72 31.00 -7.65
CA ASN A 367 17.00 31.90 -8.54
C ASN A 367 16.72 31.15 -9.84
N MET A 368 15.48 31.29 -10.30
CA MET A 368 15.00 30.64 -11.51
C MET A 368 14.92 31.65 -12.64
N SER A 369 15.37 31.24 -13.83
CA SER A 369 15.09 32.00 -15.04
C SER A 369 13.59 32.03 -15.33
N ASN A 370 13.14 32.91 -16.23
CA ASN A 370 11.85 32.67 -16.89
C ASN A 370 11.92 31.33 -17.65
N ALA A 371 10.78 30.63 -17.77
CA ALA A 371 10.69 29.43 -18.58
C ALA A 371 11.02 29.71 -20.06
N SER A 372 11.63 28.74 -20.72
CA SER A 372 11.84 28.77 -22.17
C SER A 372 10.50 28.90 -22.91
N VAL A 373 10.55 29.33 -24.17
CA VAL A 373 9.40 29.18 -25.07
C VAL A 373 9.04 27.69 -25.15
N ALA A 374 7.75 27.38 -24.99
CA ALA A 374 7.26 26.01 -25.04
C ALA A 374 7.56 25.36 -26.39
N LYS A 375 8.07 24.12 -26.35
CA LYS A 375 8.33 23.31 -27.54
C LYS A 375 7.44 22.08 -27.48
N ASN A 376 6.53 21.98 -28.44
CA ASN A 376 5.63 20.83 -28.54
C ASN A 376 6.26 19.71 -29.35
N GLY A 377 6.04 18.46 -28.93
CA GLY A 377 6.40 17.26 -29.67
C GLY A 377 5.38 16.16 -29.43
N THR A 378 5.23 15.28 -30.41
CA THR A 378 4.28 14.16 -30.37
C THR A 378 5.07 12.87 -30.39
N THR A 379 4.81 11.96 -29.44
CA THR A 379 5.35 10.60 -29.46
C THR A 379 4.88 9.84 -30.71
N LEU A 380 5.61 8.78 -31.08
CA LEU A 380 5.19 7.95 -32.20
C LEU A 380 3.89 7.20 -31.86
N GLN A 381 3.08 6.95 -32.88
CA GLN A 381 1.91 6.09 -32.77
C GLN A 381 2.34 4.62 -32.88
N ASP A 382 1.79 3.75 -32.04
CA ASP A 382 2.00 2.32 -32.21
C ASP A 382 1.20 1.78 -33.42
N SER A 383 1.81 0.86 -34.15
CA SER A 383 1.22 0.23 -35.34
C SER A 383 1.34 -1.29 -35.34
N GLU A 384 2.04 -1.85 -34.36
CA GLU A 384 2.13 -3.28 -34.18
C GLU A 384 0.96 -3.72 -33.30
N ALA A 385 0.35 -4.86 -33.66
CA ALA A 385 -0.76 -5.40 -32.90
C ALA A 385 -0.24 -6.37 -31.83
N PRO A 386 -0.96 -6.54 -30.71
CA PRO A 386 -0.58 -7.52 -29.71
C PRO A 386 -0.48 -8.94 -30.27
N THR A 387 0.20 -9.82 -29.53
CA THR A 387 0.13 -11.25 -29.83
C THR A 387 -1.30 -11.79 -29.67
N ILE A 388 -1.61 -12.88 -30.37
CA ILE A 388 -2.90 -13.57 -30.22
C ILE A 388 -2.98 -14.18 -28.80
N PRO A 389 -4.11 -14.04 -28.07
CA PRO A 389 -4.33 -14.73 -26.80
C PRO A 389 -4.14 -16.25 -26.93
N GLY A 390 -3.28 -16.81 -26.07
CA GLY A 390 -2.98 -18.25 -26.02
C GLY A 390 -3.79 -18.99 -24.95
N ASP A 391 -3.69 -20.32 -24.93
CA ASP A 391 -4.25 -21.20 -23.89
C ASP A 391 -5.70 -20.89 -23.52
N VAL A 392 -6.55 -20.68 -24.52
CA VAL A 392 -7.98 -20.45 -24.31
C VAL A 392 -8.61 -21.71 -23.73
N VAL A 393 -9.15 -21.61 -22.52
CA VAL A 393 -9.76 -22.71 -21.78
C VAL A 393 -11.16 -22.31 -21.33
N VAL A 394 -12.12 -23.22 -21.51
CA VAL A 394 -13.47 -23.12 -20.98
C VAL A 394 -13.57 -23.97 -19.72
N SER A 395 -14.19 -23.40 -18.68
CA SER A 395 -14.39 -24.01 -17.37
C SER A 395 -15.73 -23.56 -16.77
N ASN A 396 -16.11 -24.15 -15.65
CA ASN A 396 -17.31 -23.76 -14.87
C ASN A 396 -18.59 -23.64 -15.73
N SER A 397 -18.78 -24.54 -16.69
CA SER A 397 -20.00 -24.57 -17.48
C SER A 397 -21.20 -24.89 -16.60
N THR A 398 -22.22 -24.04 -16.66
CA THR A 398 -23.53 -24.22 -16.04
C THR A 398 -24.56 -24.48 -17.12
N ASP A 399 -25.85 -24.47 -16.78
CA ASP A 399 -26.93 -24.55 -17.77
C ASP A 399 -27.05 -23.28 -18.62
N SER A 400 -26.59 -22.12 -18.15
CA SER A 400 -26.73 -20.83 -18.86
C SER A 400 -25.45 -19.99 -18.94
N SER A 401 -24.32 -20.52 -18.48
CA SER A 401 -23.05 -19.80 -18.46
C SER A 401 -21.83 -20.72 -18.61
N PHE A 402 -20.68 -20.12 -18.89
CA PHE A 402 -19.37 -20.75 -18.73
C PHE A 402 -18.30 -19.68 -18.52
N LYS A 403 -17.19 -20.04 -17.88
CA LYS A 403 -16.02 -19.18 -17.75
C LYS A 403 -14.99 -19.50 -18.81
N VAL A 404 -14.53 -18.48 -19.53
CA VAL A 404 -13.39 -18.58 -20.45
C VAL A 404 -12.18 -17.86 -19.86
N SER A 405 -11.00 -18.47 -19.94
CA SER A 405 -9.73 -17.89 -19.52
C SER A 405 -8.64 -18.10 -20.58
N TRP A 406 -7.63 -17.24 -20.59
CA TRP A 406 -6.54 -17.27 -21.57
C TRP A 406 -5.23 -16.76 -20.98
N SER A 407 -4.13 -17.03 -21.66
CA SER A 407 -2.80 -16.49 -21.35
C SER A 407 -2.65 -15.06 -21.83
N ALA A 408 -1.93 -14.24 -21.06
CA ALA A 408 -1.68 -12.85 -21.40
C ALA A 408 -0.97 -12.69 -22.74
N SER A 409 -1.42 -11.70 -23.52
CA SER A 409 -0.74 -11.28 -24.75
C SER A 409 0.39 -10.31 -24.43
N THR A 410 1.35 -10.19 -25.33
CA THR A 410 2.46 -9.22 -25.25
C THR A 410 2.40 -8.25 -26.41
N ASP A 411 2.94 -7.06 -26.22
CA ASP A 411 2.95 -5.96 -27.19
C ASP A 411 4.18 -5.06 -26.95
N ASN A 412 4.59 -4.26 -27.94
CA ASN A 412 5.72 -3.34 -27.90
C ASN A 412 5.42 -2.01 -27.21
N SER A 413 4.14 -1.63 -27.06
CA SER A 413 3.71 -0.55 -26.17
C SER A 413 3.09 -1.13 -24.88
N ALA A 414 1.84 -1.57 -24.95
CA ALA A 414 1.10 -2.21 -23.87
C ALA A 414 -0.22 -2.80 -24.37
N VAL A 415 -0.59 -3.99 -23.87
CA VAL A 415 -1.93 -4.55 -24.08
C VAL A 415 -2.93 -3.80 -23.20
N SER A 416 -3.94 -3.18 -23.83
CA SER A 416 -4.98 -2.40 -23.14
C SER A 416 -6.21 -3.22 -22.78
N GLY A 417 -6.41 -4.39 -23.42
CA GLY A 417 -7.49 -5.31 -23.07
C GLY A 417 -7.77 -6.38 -24.10
N TYR A 418 -8.89 -7.07 -23.91
CA TYR A 418 -9.34 -8.21 -24.70
C TYR A 418 -10.79 -8.04 -25.14
N GLU A 419 -11.12 -8.57 -26.31
CA GLU A 419 -12.48 -8.66 -26.83
C GLU A 419 -12.89 -10.14 -26.94
N ILE A 420 -14.00 -10.51 -26.31
CA ILE A 420 -14.54 -11.88 -26.27
C ILE A 420 -15.67 -11.98 -27.29
N PHE A 421 -15.58 -12.96 -28.17
CA PHE A 421 -16.58 -13.26 -29.17
C PHE A 421 -17.28 -14.59 -28.89
N VAL A 422 -18.60 -14.62 -29.02
CA VAL A 422 -19.44 -15.82 -28.89
C VAL A 422 -20.21 -15.99 -30.21
N ASP A 423 -20.03 -17.13 -30.86
CA ASP A 423 -20.55 -17.44 -32.20
C ASP A 423 -20.22 -16.34 -33.24
N GLY A 424 -19.01 -15.79 -33.12
CA GLY A 424 -18.48 -14.75 -34.01
C GLY A 424 -18.94 -13.32 -33.67
N ASN A 425 -19.89 -13.13 -32.75
CA ASN A 425 -20.37 -11.81 -32.33
C ASN A 425 -19.61 -11.32 -31.10
N LEU A 426 -19.28 -10.01 -31.05
CA LEU A 426 -18.67 -9.42 -29.87
C LEU A 426 -19.65 -9.51 -28.70
N ASN A 427 -19.24 -10.21 -27.64
CA ASN A 427 -20.02 -10.40 -26.43
C ASN A 427 -19.60 -9.40 -25.34
N ALA A 428 -18.30 -9.24 -25.11
CA ALA A 428 -17.78 -8.39 -24.05
C ALA A 428 -16.34 -7.91 -24.31
N THR A 429 -15.91 -6.90 -23.54
CA THR A 429 -14.51 -6.47 -23.47
C THR A 429 -14.05 -6.47 -22.03
N THR A 430 -12.80 -6.86 -21.76
CA THR A 430 -12.25 -6.91 -20.40
C THR A 430 -10.75 -6.67 -20.39
N THR A 431 -10.20 -6.22 -19.27
CA THR A 431 -8.74 -6.18 -19.01
C THR A 431 -8.26 -7.42 -18.28
N ALA A 432 -9.18 -8.21 -17.68
CA ALA A 432 -8.86 -9.45 -17.00
C ALA A 432 -8.50 -10.56 -17.99
N LEU A 433 -7.79 -11.59 -17.50
CA LEU A 433 -7.43 -12.78 -18.28
C LEU A 433 -8.51 -13.87 -18.27
N SER A 434 -9.71 -13.52 -17.82
CA SER A 434 -10.87 -14.40 -17.85
C SER A 434 -12.17 -13.60 -17.88
N TYR A 435 -13.23 -14.22 -18.40
CA TYR A 435 -14.56 -13.66 -18.46
C TYR A 435 -15.62 -14.78 -18.34
N THR A 436 -16.69 -14.54 -17.59
CA THR A 436 -17.84 -15.46 -17.53
C THR A 436 -18.89 -15.00 -18.54
N VAL A 437 -19.17 -15.84 -19.53
CA VAL A 437 -20.26 -15.63 -20.48
C VAL A 437 -21.55 -16.18 -19.85
N PHE A 438 -22.61 -15.38 -19.81
CA PHE A 438 -23.90 -15.72 -19.21
C PHE A 438 -25.07 -15.51 -20.18
N GLY A 439 -26.29 -15.87 -19.76
CA GLY A 439 -27.50 -15.68 -20.56
C GLY A 439 -27.62 -16.66 -21.74
N LEU A 440 -26.98 -17.82 -21.63
CA LEU A 440 -26.92 -18.83 -22.67
C LEU A 440 -28.09 -19.81 -22.57
N SER A 441 -28.41 -20.44 -23.70
CA SER A 441 -29.39 -21.52 -23.77
C SER A 441 -28.81 -22.81 -23.19
N THR A 442 -29.66 -23.60 -22.54
CA THR A 442 -29.27 -24.87 -21.93
C THR A 442 -28.89 -25.92 -22.97
N SER A 443 -28.00 -26.84 -22.62
CA SER A 443 -27.51 -27.92 -23.50
C SER A 443 -27.08 -27.46 -24.91
N THR A 444 -26.53 -26.25 -25.02
CA THR A 444 -26.18 -25.59 -26.28
C THR A 444 -24.68 -25.41 -26.37
N THR A 445 -24.11 -25.67 -27.54
CA THR A 445 -22.68 -25.47 -27.80
C THR A 445 -22.46 -24.15 -28.49
N TYR A 446 -21.56 -23.35 -27.93
CA TYR A 446 -21.13 -22.04 -28.40
C TYR A 446 -19.67 -22.09 -28.82
N SER A 447 -19.30 -21.32 -29.84
CA SER A 447 -17.91 -21.12 -30.26
C SER A 447 -17.36 -19.83 -29.65
N VAL A 448 -16.25 -19.91 -28.92
CA VAL A 448 -15.64 -18.77 -28.23
C VAL A 448 -14.28 -18.44 -28.85
N GLU A 449 -14.06 -17.16 -29.13
CA GLU A 449 -12.80 -16.62 -29.66
C GLU A 449 -12.42 -15.36 -28.89
N ILE A 450 -11.13 -15.10 -28.70
CA ILE A 450 -10.63 -13.90 -28.02
C ILE A 450 -9.56 -13.24 -28.88
N LEU A 451 -9.58 -11.91 -28.96
CA LEU A 451 -8.44 -11.13 -29.47
C LEU A 451 -7.98 -10.13 -28.41
N ALA A 452 -6.73 -9.69 -28.54
CA ALA A 452 -6.12 -8.65 -27.72
C ALA A 452 -6.06 -7.33 -28.49
N LYS A 453 -6.09 -6.22 -27.76
CA LYS A 453 -5.90 -4.87 -28.30
C LYS A 453 -4.92 -4.07 -27.45
N ASP A 454 -4.19 -3.16 -28.06
CA ASP A 454 -3.29 -2.22 -27.39
C ASP A 454 -3.99 -0.86 -27.12
N ILE A 455 -3.24 0.15 -26.66
CA ILE A 455 -3.77 1.47 -26.34
C ILE A 455 -4.09 2.32 -27.59
N ASP A 456 -3.38 2.09 -28.70
CA ASP A 456 -3.63 2.71 -30.00
C ASP A 456 -4.71 1.97 -30.83
N ASN A 457 -5.34 0.95 -30.23
CA ASN A 457 -6.40 0.12 -30.79
C ASN A 457 -5.96 -0.74 -31.99
N ASN A 458 -4.67 -1.09 -32.07
CA ASN A 458 -4.20 -2.21 -32.88
C ASN A 458 -4.72 -3.52 -32.28
N LYS A 459 -5.25 -4.40 -33.14
CA LYS A 459 -5.94 -5.63 -32.73
C LYS A 459 -5.20 -6.85 -33.25
N SER A 460 -4.98 -7.82 -32.37
CA SER A 460 -4.48 -9.12 -32.78
C SER A 460 -5.52 -9.87 -33.63
N SER A 461 -5.09 -10.91 -34.32
CA SER A 461 -6.04 -11.88 -34.87
C SER A 461 -6.76 -12.59 -33.71
N LYS A 462 -7.98 -13.06 -33.96
CA LYS A 462 -8.69 -13.90 -32.99
C LYS A 462 -7.92 -15.19 -32.70
N SER A 463 -8.05 -15.67 -31.48
CA SER A 463 -7.60 -17.00 -31.06
C SER A 463 -8.24 -18.09 -31.92
N ALA A 464 -7.69 -19.30 -31.85
CA ALA A 464 -8.44 -20.48 -32.30
C ALA A 464 -9.77 -20.57 -31.53
N ALA A 465 -10.83 -20.93 -32.23
CA ALA A 465 -12.14 -21.12 -31.63
C ALA A 465 -12.12 -22.31 -30.66
N VAL A 466 -12.68 -22.10 -29.46
CA VAL A 466 -12.89 -23.15 -28.46
C VAL A 466 -14.39 -23.33 -28.25
N ASN A 467 -14.84 -24.58 -28.32
CA ASN A 467 -16.23 -24.91 -28.09
C ASN A 467 -16.52 -24.96 -26.58
N ALA A 468 -17.59 -24.29 -26.17
CA ALA A 468 -18.14 -24.30 -24.83
C ALA A 468 -19.56 -24.86 -24.89
N THR A 469 -19.83 -25.94 -24.17
CA THR A 469 -21.19 -26.51 -24.10
C THR A 469 -21.78 -26.22 -22.72
N THR A 470 -22.93 -25.56 -22.68
CA THR A 470 -23.72 -25.44 -21.46
C THR A 470 -24.29 -26.80 -21.07
N THR A 471 -24.42 -27.04 -19.77
CA THR A 471 -24.92 -28.30 -19.24
C THR A 471 -26.44 -28.41 -19.40
N ALA A 472 -26.98 -29.59 -19.08
CA ALA A 472 -28.41 -29.80 -18.99
C ALA A 472 -29.04 -29.26 -17.68
N GLY A 473 -28.25 -28.64 -16.80
CA GLY A 473 -28.73 -28.19 -15.49
C GLY A 473 -28.93 -29.32 -14.47
N ASN A 474 -28.23 -30.45 -14.65
CA ASN A 474 -28.39 -31.60 -13.77
C ASN A 474 -27.97 -31.23 -12.33
N SER A 475 -28.87 -31.45 -11.37
CA SER A 475 -28.67 -31.13 -9.95
C SER A 475 -27.38 -31.73 -9.40
N THR A 476 -26.65 -30.93 -8.62
CA THR A 476 -25.49 -31.31 -7.79
C THR A 476 -25.89 -32.08 -6.52
N GLY A 477 -27.18 -32.39 -6.36
CA GLY A 477 -27.80 -32.79 -5.10
C GLY A 477 -28.41 -31.61 -4.35
N VAL A 478 -27.98 -30.38 -4.67
CA VAL A 478 -28.57 -29.13 -4.14
C VAL A 478 -29.71 -28.69 -5.04
N THR A 479 -30.83 -28.32 -4.43
CA THR A 479 -32.08 -27.96 -5.14
C THR A 479 -32.64 -26.60 -4.75
N GLU A 480 -32.02 -25.91 -3.79
CA GLU A 480 -32.55 -24.64 -3.27
C GLU A 480 -31.42 -23.67 -2.88
N LEU A 481 -31.72 -22.37 -2.94
CA LEU A 481 -30.85 -21.28 -2.48
C LEU A 481 -30.83 -21.20 -0.95
N PHE A 482 -29.76 -20.64 -0.37
CA PHE A 482 -29.67 -20.40 1.08
C PHE A 482 -28.77 -19.20 1.41
N ILE A 483 -28.89 -18.68 2.63
CA ILE A 483 -28.06 -17.60 3.18
C ILE A 483 -26.65 -18.13 3.44
N SER A 484 -25.67 -17.55 2.75
CA SER A 484 -24.25 -17.87 2.89
C SER A 484 -23.50 -16.92 3.81
N GLU A 485 -23.93 -15.67 3.97
CA GLU A 485 -23.28 -14.72 4.88
C GLU A 485 -24.28 -13.72 5.46
N TYR A 486 -24.08 -13.36 6.73
CA TYR A 486 -24.78 -12.30 7.45
C TYR A 486 -23.74 -11.40 8.09
N VAL A 487 -23.91 -10.09 7.96
CA VAL A 487 -22.96 -9.10 8.44
C VAL A 487 -23.67 -8.08 9.32
N GLU A 488 -23.28 -8.00 10.59
CA GLU A 488 -23.70 -6.94 11.52
C GLU A 488 -22.47 -6.20 12.11
N PRO A 489 -22.41 -4.86 12.00
CA PRO A 489 -21.35 -4.07 12.58
C PRO A 489 -21.63 -3.79 14.06
N SER A 490 -20.60 -3.49 14.85
CA SER A 490 -20.77 -3.05 16.25
C SER A 490 -21.49 -1.70 16.39
N SER A 491 -21.55 -0.93 15.29
CA SER A 491 -22.26 0.33 15.18
C SER A 491 -22.43 0.71 13.71
N GLY A 492 -23.54 1.38 13.38
CA GLY A 492 -23.78 1.91 12.03
C GLY A 492 -24.53 0.95 11.10
N ASN A 493 -24.43 1.23 9.80
CA ASN A 493 -25.29 0.65 8.76
C ASN A 493 -24.54 -0.28 7.79
N ASN A 494 -23.31 -0.68 8.09
CA ASN A 494 -22.56 -1.64 7.27
C ASN A 494 -23.09 -3.08 7.49
N LYS A 495 -24.31 -3.32 7.02
CA LYS A 495 -25.07 -4.57 7.17
C LYS A 495 -25.33 -5.21 5.81
N ALA A 496 -25.25 -6.54 5.75
CA ALA A 496 -25.50 -7.28 4.53
C ALA A 496 -26.03 -8.69 4.79
N ILE A 497 -26.76 -9.23 3.82
CA ILE A 497 -27.17 -10.63 3.68
C ILE A 497 -26.67 -11.13 2.32
N GLU A 498 -25.98 -12.25 2.29
CA GLU A 498 -25.54 -12.92 1.07
C GLU A 498 -26.30 -14.22 0.87
N ILE A 499 -26.74 -14.47 -0.36
CA ILE A 499 -27.45 -15.68 -0.78
C ILE A 499 -26.58 -16.41 -1.81
N VAL A 500 -26.43 -17.72 -1.70
CA VAL A 500 -25.65 -18.53 -2.67
C VAL A 500 -26.54 -19.43 -3.52
N ASN A 501 -26.20 -19.57 -4.81
CA ASN A 501 -26.75 -20.61 -5.67
C ASN A 501 -25.76 -21.76 -5.87
N LEU A 502 -25.89 -22.84 -5.10
CA LEU A 502 -25.13 -24.08 -5.31
C LEU A 502 -25.87 -25.13 -6.15
N THR A 503 -27.05 -24.79 -6.69
CA THR A 503 -27.84 -25.71 -7.49
C THR A 503 -27.18 -25.97 -8.85
N GLY A 504 -27.68 -26.96 -9.59
CA GLY A 504 -27.21 -27.24 -10.94
C GLY A 504 -27.72 -26.27 -12.01
N SER A 505 -28.62 -25.35 -11.66
CA SER A 505 -29.35 -24.51 -12.61
C SER A 505 -29.39 -23.05 -12.22
N THR A 506 -29.58 -22.19 -13.20
CA THR A 506 -29.82 -20.76 -12.97
C THR A 506 -31.16 -20.57 -12.28
N ILE A 507 -31.20 -19.78 -11.20
CA ILE A 507 -32.42 -19.51 -10.44
C ILE A 507 -32.77 -18.04 -10.56
N ASN A 508 -34.04 -17.77 -10.85
CA ASN A 508 -34.59 -16.42 -10.84
C ASN A 508 -35.12 -16.07 -9.43
N LEU A 509 -34.78 -14.88 -8.95
CA LEU A 509 -35.08 -14.40 -7.60
C LEU A 509 -36.48 -13.78 -7.44
N SER A 510 -37.30 -13.70 -8.50
CA SER A 510 -38.60 -13.02 -8.45
C SER A 510 -39.60 -13.63 -7.44
N GLU A 511 -39.44 -14.92 -7.14
CA GLU A 511 -40.23 -15.64 -6.15
C GLU A 511 -39.63 -15.57 -4.73
N TYR A 512 -38.49 -14.91 -4.54
CA TYR A 512 -37.74 -14.89 -3.29
C TYR A 512 -37.79 -13.54 -2.59
N SER A 513 -37.74 -13.59 -1.27
CA SER A 513 -37.73 -12.41 -0.41
C SER A 513 -37.00 -12.66 0.91
N ILE A 514 -36.64 -11.59 1.59
CA ILE A 514 -36.16 -11.64 2.97
C ILE A 514 -37.13 -10.91 3.89
N GLN A 515 -37.29 -11.44 5.11
CA GLN A 515 -38.10 -10.85 6.17
C GLN A 515 -37.33 -10.87 7.50
N LYS A 516 -37.76 -10.03 8.43
CA LYS A 516 -37.17 -9.88 9.75
C LYS A 516 -38.19 -10.18 10.85
N GLN A 517 -37.77 -10.80 11.95
CA GLN A 517 -38.53 -10.81 13.19
C GLN A 517 -38.04 -9.68 14.11
N SER A 518 -38.79 -8.59 14.19
CA SER A 518 -38.39 -7.44 15.03
C SER A 518 -38.38 -7.81 16.52
N ASN A 519 -37.21 -7.87 17.15
CA ASN A 519 -36.99 -8.35 18.52
C ASN A 519 -37.65 -9.72 18.78
N GLY A 520 -37.52 -10.68 17.86
CA GLY A 520 -38.14 -12.00 17.97
C GLY A 520 -39.68 -11.99 17.92
N GLY A 521 -40.29 -10.99 17.26
CA GLY A 521 -41.73 -10.91 17.03
C GLY A 521 -42.20 -11.64 15.76
N SER A 522 -43.38 -11.29 15.23
CA SER A 522 -43.83 -11.81 13.92
C SER A 522 -42.88 -11.41 12.79
N TRP A 523 -42.82 -12.24 11.73
CA TRP A 523 -42.18 -11.88 10.47
C TRP A 523 -42.81 -10.61 9.87
N VAL A 524 -41.98 -9.63 9.54
CA VAL A 524 -42.38 -8.35 8.96
C VAL A 524 -41.50 -7.99 7.76
N ASP A 525 -41.97 -7.01 6.98
CA ASP A 525 -41.20 -6.30 5.97
C ASP A 525 -40.65 -7.19 4.85
N ASP A 526 -41.57 -7.91 4.19
CA ASP A 526 -41.33 -8.82 3.06
C ASP A 526 -40.67 -8.11 1.86
N TYR A 527 -39.34 -8.18 1.78
CA TYR A 527 -38.55 -7.50 0.78
C TYR A 527 -38.21 -8.43 -0.38
N ASN A 528 -38.91 -8.24 -1.51
CA ASN A 528 -38.72 -9.04 -2.73
C ASN A 528 -37.38 -8.73 -3.40
N LEU A 529 -36.67 -9.78 -3.83
CA LEU A 529 -35.32 -9.67 -4.40
C LEU A 529 -35.29 -9.32 -5.90
N GLY A 530 -36.45 -9.28 -6.55
CA GLY A 530 -36.63 -8.82 -7.92
C GLY A 530 -36.37 -9.88 -8.99
N ASP A 531 -36.58 -9.48 -10.25
CA ASP A 531 -36.40 -10.32 -11.44
C ASP A 531 -34.92 -10.37 -11.84
N VAL A 532 -34.11 -11.01 -10.99
CA VAL A 532 -32.66 -11.20 -11.19
C VAL A 532 -32.35 -12.68 -11.21
N ASN A 533 -31.42 -13.10 -12.06
CA ASN A 533 -30.96 -14.48 -12.13
C ASN A 533 -29.63 -14.63 -11.39
N ILE A 534 -29.54 -15.64 -10.52
CA ILE A 534 -28.29 -16.09 -9.91
C ILE A 534 -27.87 -17.40 -10.60
N ILE A 535 -26.69 -17.44 -11.21
CA ILE A 535 -26.19 -18.66 -11.88
C ILE A 535 -25.51 -19.61 -10.87
N PRO A 536 -25.34 -20.90 -11.21
CA PRO A 536 -24.63 -21.83 -10.33
C PRO A 536 -23.22 -21.37 -9.94
N GLY A 537 -22.94 -21.40 -8.64
CA GLY A 537 -21.66 -21.02 -8.02
C GLY A 537 -21.52 -19.54 -7.68
N GLU A 538 -22.49 -18.69 -8.04
CA GLU A 538 -22.50 -17.28 -7.66
C GLU A 538 -23.24 -17.03 -6.34
N VAL A 539 -23.01 -15.84 -5.81
CA VAL A 539 -23.72 -15.27 -4.67
C VAL A 539 -24.50 -14.02 -5.11
N PHE A 540 -25.45 -13.59 -4.28
CA PHE A 540 -26.20 -12.35 -4.43
C PHE A 540 -26.20 -11.61 -3.10
N VAL A 541 -25.59 -10.42 -3.07
CA VAL A 541 -25.39 -9.63 -1.84
C VAL A 541 -26.42 -8.50 -1.76
N ILE A 542 -27.14 -8.49 -0.64
CA ILE A 542 -28.13 -7.46 -0.31
C ILE A 542 -27.58 -6.64 0.84
N THR A 543 -27.38 -5.33 0.64
CA THR A 543 -26.84 -4.45 1.68
C THR A 543 -27.89 -3.49 2.23
N HIS A 544 -27.66 -2.96 3.43
CA HIS A 544 -28.40 -1.78 3.86
C HIS A 544 -28.10 -0.59 2.92
N ILE A 545 -29.10 0.26 2.66
CA ILE A 545 -29.01 1.37 1.69
C ILE A 545 -27.91 2.39 2.02
N ASP A 546 -27.68 2.63 3.31
CA ASP A 546 -26.64 3.55 3.81
C ASP A 546 -25.31 2.85 4.16
N VAL A 547 -24.98 1.77 3.45
CA VAL A 547 -23.66 1.15 3.58
C VAL A 547 -22.57 2.11 3.10
N SER A 548 -21.46 2.16 3.83
CA SER A 548 -20.35 3.07 3.55
C SER A 548 -19.01 2.35 3.43
N ASP A 549 -18.93 1.08 3.83
CA ASP A 549 -17.73 0.28 3.64
C ASP A 549 -17.47 0.03 2.14
N PRO A 550 -16.27 0.33 1.62
CA PRO A 550 -15.97 0.17 0.19
C PRO A 550 -16.12 -1.28 -0.32
N THR A 551 -15.87 -2.28 0.53
CA THR A 551 -15.99 -3.70 0.16
C THR A 551 -17.45 -4.07 -0.04
N LEU A 552 -18.30 -3.73 0.92
CA LEU A 552 -19.74 -3.98 0.81
C LEU A 552 -20.38 -3.18 -0.32
N VAL A 553 -19.92 -1.94 -0.57
CA VAL A 553 -20.38 -1.13 -1.73
C VAL A 553 -20.00 -1.79 -3.06
N ALA A 554 -18.79 -2.35 -3.15
CA ALA A 554 -18.31 -2.98 -4.38
C ALA A 554 -19.03 -4.31 -4.68
N GLU A 555 -19.34 -5.09 -3.64
CA GLU A 555 -20.00 -6.40 -3.78
C GLU A 555 -21.53 -6.33 -3.73
N SER A 556 -22.13 -5.17 -3.47
CA SER A 556 -23.60 -5.03 -3.38
C SER A 556 -24.30 -5.23 -4.73
N ASP A 557 -25.10 -6.28 -4.85
CA ASP A 557 -25.99 -6.51 -6.00
C ASP A 557 -27.34 -5.79 -5.85
N LEU A 558 -27.84 -5.70 -4.62
CA LEU A 558 -29.12 -5.04 -4.31
C LEU A 558 -29.02 -4.21 -3.03
N ALA A 559 -29.16 -2.89 -3.18
CA ALA A 559 -29.35 -2.03 -2.03
C ALA A 559 -30.76 -2.19 -1.46
N GLY A 560 -30.85 -2.38 -0.15
CA GLY A 560 -32.10 -2.51 0.58
C GLY A 560 -32.99 -1.27 0.52
N PRO A 561 -34.18 -1.31 1.14
CA PRO A 561 -35.13 -0.22 1.07
C PRO A 561 -34.59 1.13 1.57
N PRO A 562 -35.16 2.26 1.12
CA PRO A 562 -34.76 3.57 1.59
C PRO A 562 -34.85 3.71 3.12
N ASN A 563 -33.88 4.40 3.72
CA ASN A 563 -33.86 4.67 5.15
C ASN A 563 -34.78 5.85 5.49
N VAL A 564 -36.09 5.60 5.44
CA VAL A 564 -37.14 6.58 5.70
C VAL A 564 -38.18 6.00 6.67
N ASP A 565 -38.81 6.85 7.48
CA ASP A 565 -39.85 6.44 8.43
C ASP A 565 -41.21 6.22 7.74
N THR A 566 -41.26 5.27 6.80
CA THR A 566 -42.50 4.91 6.09
C THR A 566 -42.62 3.41 5.87
N SER A 567 -43.80 2.86 6.17
CA SER A 567 -44.19 1.47 5.85
C SER A 567 -44.20 1.22 4.32
N PRO A 568 -43.90 -0.01 3.85
CA PRO A 568 -43.62 -1.22 4.63
C PRO A 568 -42.15 -1.40 5.03
N TYR A 569 -41.23 -0.50 4.68
CA TYR A 569 -39.80 -0.70 4.92
C TYR A 569 -39.19 0.44 5.74
N GLY A 570 -39.77 0.68 6.92
CA GLY A 570 -39.34 1.76 7.80
C GLY A 570 -37.86 1.63 8.18
N PHE A 571 -37.12 2.72 8.05
CA PHE A 571 -35.70 2.82 8.43
C PHE A 571 -34.80 1.77 7.77
N GLY A 572 -35.06 1.39 6.50
CA GLY A 572 -34.25 0.40 5.78
C GLY A 572 -34.51 -1.06 6.17
N SER A 573 -35.61 -1.36 6.86
CA SER A 573 -36.03 -2.74 7.17
C SER A 573 -36.26 -3.56 5.89
N PRO A 574 -35.92 -4.86 5.83
CA PRO A 574 -35.42 -5.72 6.92
C PRO A 574 -33.90 -5.63 7.16
N LEU A 575 -33.14 -4.86 6.36
CA LEU A 575 -31.68 -4.75 6.47
C LEU A 575 -31.21 -3.88 7.64
N ASN A 576 -32.14 -3.25 8.36
CA ASN A 576 -31.85 -2.50 9.58
C ASN A 576 -31.75 -3.37 10.82
N PHE A 577 -31.74 -4.70 10.64
CA PHE A 577 -31.61 -5.69 11.70
C PHE A 577 -30.50 -5.38 12.69
N ASN A 578 -30.67 -5.88 13.91
CA ASN A 578 -29.62 -5.96 14.90
C ASN A 578 -29.64 -7.34 15.58
N GLY A 579 -28.74 -7.55 16.54
CA GLY A 579 -28.48 -8.86 17.13
C GLY A 579 -29.65 -9.65 17.74
N ASN A 580 -30.82 -9.06 17.91
CA ASN A 580 -32.05 -9.74 18.37
C ASN A 580 -33.15 -9.83 17.30
N ASP A 581 -32.78 -9.61 16.04
CA ASP A 581 -33.65 -9.66 14.87
C ASP A 581 -33.29 -10.86 13.97
N PRO A 582 -33.94 -12.03 14.12
CA PRO A 582 -33.81 -13.12 13.17
C PRO A 582 -34.18 -12.69 11.74
N ILE A 583 -33.41 -13.14 10.75
CA ILE A 583 -33.66 -12.92 9.33
C ILE A 583 -34.02 -14.25 8.67
N GLY A 584 -35.15 -14.27 8.01
CA GLY A 584 -35.66 -15.41 7.26
C GLY A 584 -35.58 -15.16 5.77
N PHE A 585 -35.22 -16.19 5.02
CA PHE A 585 -35.22 -16.22 3.57
C PHE A 585 -36.42 -17.03 3.10
N PHE A 586 -37.22 -16.46 2.21
CA PHE A 586 -38.53 -16.97 1.82
C PHE A 586 -38.59 -17.23 0.32
N LYS A 587 -39.39 -18.22 -0.07
CA LYS A 587 -39.77 -18.51 -1.45
C LYS A 587 -41.27 -18.68 -1.54
N ASN A 588 -41.93 -17.89 -2.38
CA ASN A 588 -43.39 -17.87 -2.51
C ASN A 588 -44.10 -17.71 -1.15
N GLY A 589 -43.52 -16.91 -0.24
CA GLY A 589 -44.02 -16.67 1.11
C GLY A 589 -43.80 -17.81 2.13
N VAL A 590 -43.04 -18.85 1.77
CA VAL A 590 -42.66 -19.96 2.66
C VAL A 590 -41.21 -19.78 3.12
N LEU A 591 -40.97 -19.82 4.43
CA LEU A 591 -39.61 -19.79 5.00
C LEU A 591 -38.82 -21.00 4.51
N ILE A 592 -37.68 -20.76 3.87
CA ILE A 592 -36.78 -21.81 3.39
C ILE A 592 -35.48 -21.86 4.20
N ASP A 593 -34.95 -20.72 4.65
CA ASP A 593 -33.70 -20.65 5.42
C ASP A 593 -33.75 -19.54 6.46
N ILE A 594 -32.97 -19.64 7.53
CA ILE A 594 -32.96 -18.64 8.61
C ILE A 594 -31.56 -18.42 9.19
N ILE A 595 -31.32 -17.18 9.61
CA ILE A 595 -30.26 -16.81 10.55
C ILE A 595 -30.86 -16.13 11.78
N GLY A 596 -30.44 -16.57 12.97
CA GLY A 596 -31.07 -16.20 14.24
C GLY A 596 -32.15 -17.18 14.69
N GLU A 597 -32.28 -17.35 16.00
CA GLU A 597 -33.29 -18.20 16.61
C GLU A 597 -34.67 -17.56 16.48
N GLU A 598 -35.60 -18.25 15.80
CA GLU A 598 -36.98 -17.79 15.66
C GLU A 598 -37.63 -17.53 17.03
N ASP A 599 -38.42 -16.46 17.12
CA ASP A 599 -39.11 -15.97 18.32
C ASP A 599 -38.16 -15.58 19.49
N ASN A 600 -36.86 -15.37 19.23
CA ASN A 600 -35.89 -15.01 20.26
C ASN A 600 -35.62 -13.49 20.29
N SER A 601 -36.00 -12.84 21.40
CA SER A 601 -35.81 -11.41 21.64
C SER A 601 -34.47 -11.02 22.28
N SER A 602 -33.57 -11.97 22.52
CA SER A 602 -32.22 -11.73 23.05
C SER A 602 -31.20 -11.40 21.96
N ASP A 603 -30.11 -10.73 22.31
CA ASP A 603 -29.00 -10.32 21.42
C ASP A 603 -28.12 -11.52 20.96
N HIS A 604 -28.72 -12.57 20.41
CA HIS A 604 -28.09 -13.87 20.17
C HIS A 604 -27.23 -13.98 18.89
N ILE A 605 -27.36 -13.03 17.95
CA ILE A 605 -26.49 -12.91 16.75
C ILE A 605 -25.75 -11.57 16.66
N LYS A 606 -25.71 -10.82 17.77
CA LYS A 606 -25.23 -9.43 17.83
C LYS A 606 -23.76 -9.20 17.51
N ASP A 607 -23.49 -8.16 16.72
CA ASP A 607 -22.15 -7.61 16.45
C ASP A 607 -21.19 -8.69 15.90
N LYS A 608 -21.67 -9.48 14.94
CA LYS A 608 -20.95 -10.58 14.31
C LYS A 608 -21.13 -10.60 12.80
N THR A 609 -20.17 -11.23 12.15
CA THR A 609 -20.35 -11.80 10.81
C THR A 609 -20.53 -13.31 10.96
N TYR A 610 -21.61 -13.86 10.41
CA TYR A 610 -21.85 -15.30 10.33
C TYR A 610 -21.65 -15.73 8.89
N ARG A 611 -20.69 -16.62 8.64
CA ARG A 611 -20.40 -17.19 7.32
C ARG A 611 -20.75 -18.66 7.31
N ARG A 612 -21.60 -19.08 6.38
CA ARG A 612 -22.01 -20.49 6.28
C ARG A 612 -20.78 -21.34 5.93
N LYS A 613 -20.62 -22.47 6.61
CA LYS A 613 -19.52 -23.41 6.34
C LYS A 613 -19.68 -24.00 4.95
N ALA A 614 -18.55 -24.16 4.26
CA ALA A 614 -18.49 -24.77 2.93
C ALA A 614 -19.13 -26.18 2.82
N SER A 615 -19.27 -26.89 3.94
CA SER A 615 -19.92 -28.22 3.98
C SER A 615 -21.44 -28.17 3.94
N ILE A 616 -22.05 -27.00 4.11
CA ILE A 616 -23.50 -26.82 4.06
C ILE A 616 -23.92 -26.64 2.60
N THR A 617 -24.94 -27.40 2.21
CA THR A 617 -25.38 -27.47 0.82
C THR A 617 -26.89 -27.37 0.68
N GLU A 618 -27.62 -27.17 1.77
CA GLU A 618 -29.08 -27.10 1.81
C GLU A 618 -29.50 -26.02 2.80
N PRO A 619 -30.64 -25.33 2.55
CA PRO A 619 -31.17 -24.35 3.49
C PRO A 619 -31.69 -25.04 4.76
N ASN A 620 -31.75 -24.30 5.86
CA ASN A 620 -32.25 -24.80 7.13
C ASN A 620 -33.23 -23.80 7.75
N THR A 621 -34.49 -24.21 7.91
CA THR A 621 -35.54 -23.36 8.51
C THR A 621 -35.41 -23.22 10.03
N ARG A 622 -34.41 -23.86 10.65
CA ARG A 622 -34.13 -23.75 12.09
C ARG A 622 -32.66 -23.43 12.29
N PHE A 623 -32.39 -22.27 12.90
CA PHE A 623 -31.02 -21.82 13.12
C PHE A 623 -30.20 -22.84 13.91
N ASP A 624 -29.10 -23.28 13.30
CA ASP A 624 -28.09 -24.14 13.91
C ASP A 624 -26.73 -23.46 13.82
N THR A 625 -26.23 -22.97 14.94
CA THR A 625 -24.89 -22.34 15.03
C THR A 625 -23.75 -23.24 14.54
N ALA A 626 -23.94 -24.58 14.51
CA ALA A 626 -22.93 -25.51 14.00
C ALA A 626 -22.69 -25.35 12.48
N GLU A 627 -23.62 -24.73 11.76
CA GLU A 627 -23.54 -24.50 10.30
C GLU A 627 -22.71 -23.27 9.93
N TRP A 628 -22.32 -22.46 10.91
CA TRP A 628 -21.69 -21.16 10.70
C TRP A 628 -20.29 -21.08 11.29
N ASP A 629 -19.40 -20.39 10.58
CA ASP A 629 -18.19 -19.80 11.13
C ASP A 629 -18.53 -18.39 11.63
N ILE A 630 -18.26 -18.12 12.91
CA ILE A 630 -18.67 -16.88 13.57
C ILE A 630 -17.44 -15.98 13.72
N LEU A 631 -17.44 -14.86 13.01
CA LEU A 631 -16.37 -13.87 12.94
C LEU A 631 -16.76 -12.61 13.73
N GLY A 632 -15.78 -11.73 13.98
CA GLY A 632 -16.05 -10.43 14.62
C GLY A 632 -16.85 -9.51 13.70
N ALA A 633 -17.56 -8.53 14.28
CA ALA A 633 -18.16 -7.43 13.53
C ALA A 633 -17.17 -6.81 12.54
N ASN A 634 -17.70 -6.32 11.41
CA ASN A 634 -16.93 -5.72 10.31
C ASN A 634 -15.93 -6.66 9.63
N SER A 635 -16.20 -7.97 9.61
CA SER A 635 -15.45 -8.92 8.78
C SER A 635 -16.14 -9.05 7.43
N PHE A 636 -15.51 -8.58 6.35
CA PHE A 636 -16.06 -8.55 4.98
C PHE A 636 -15.22 -9.35 3.97
N ASP A 637 -14.18 -10.05 4.43
CA ASP A 637 -13.18 -10.72 3.58
C ASP A 637 -13.71 -11.88 2.72
N GLY A 638 -14.94 -12.35 2.98
CA GLY A 638 -15.58 -13.42 2.22
C GLY A 638 -16.82 -13.00 1.45
N ILE A 639 -17.35 -11.78 1.69
CA ILE A 639 -18.55 -11.30 1.00
C ILE A 639 -18.29 -11.21 -0.52
N GLY A 640 -19.30 -11.53 -1.33
CA GLY A 640 -19.16 -11.65 -2.78
C GLY A 640 -18.64 -13.02 -3.22
N SER A 641 -18.45 -13.98 -2.29
CA SER A 641 -17.98 -15.32 -2.65
C SER A 641 -18.40 -16.40 -1.66
N HIS A 642 -18.82 -17.55 -2.18
CA HIS A 642 -19.04 -18.74 -1.36
C HIS A 642 -18.48 -19.98 -2.04
N SER A 643 -17.52 -20.64 -1.39
CA SER A 643 -17.01 -21.93 -1.85
C SER A 643 -17.75 -23.05 -1.14
N SER A 644 -18.50 -23.87 -1.87
CA SER A 644 -18.93 -25.16 -1.34
C SER A 644 -17.82 -26.19 -1.46
N ALA A 645 -17.68 -27.03 -0.44
CA ALA A 645 -17.01 -28.31 -0.59
C ALA A 645 -17.93 -29.27 -1.38
N LEU A 646 -18.30 -28.90 -2.62
CA LEU A 646 -18.88 -29.82 -3.62
C LEU A 646 -17.81 -30.80 -4.12
N SER A 647 -17.01 -31.34 -3.21
CA SER A 647 -16.65 -32.73 -3.29
C SER A 647 -17.92 -33.51 -2.97
N THR A 648 -18.76 -33.73 -3.99
CA THR A 648 -19.23 -35.11 -4.11
C THR A 648 -17.98 -35.95 -3.92
N LYS A 649 -18.01 -36.88 -2.96
CA LYS A 649 -17.16 -38.06 -3.10
C LYS A 649 -17.60 -38.71 -4.40
N ASN A 650 -17.10 -38.17 -5.51
CA ASN A 650 -17.16 -38.80 -6.79
C ASN A 650 -16.20 -39.96 -6.60
N SER A 651 -16.79 -41.12 -6.34
CA SER A 651 -16.12 -42.37 -6.03
C SER A 651 -15.28 -42.89 -7.19
N THR A 652 -15.10 -42.09 -8.25
CA THR A 652 -14.10 -42.27 -9.30
C THR A 652 -12.68 -42.33 -8.75
N PHE A 653 -12.38 -41.77 -7.56
CA PHE A 653 -11.02 -41.82 -6.98
C PHE A 653 -10.89 -42.26 -5.52
N GLU A 654 -11.89 -42.87 -4.86
CA GLU A 654 -11.62 -43.56 -3.58
C GLU A 654 -10.61 -44.72 -3.71
N SER A 655 -10.27 -45.11 -4.94
CA SER A 655 -9.47 -46.29 -5.21
C SER A 655 -8.09 -46.08 -5.83
N PHE A 656 -7.66 -44.85 -6.23
CA PHE A 656 -6.33 -44.70 -6.85
C PHE A 656 -5.21 -44.92 -5.86
N LYS A 657 -4.77 -46.17 -5.77
CA LYS A 657 -3.60 -46.60 -5.02
C LYS A 657 -2.52 -46.98 -6.02
N MET A 658 -1.37 -46.34 -5.87
CA MET A 658 -0.14 -46.67 -6.59
C MET A 658 0.78 -47.37 -5.60
N PHE A 659 1.08 -48.65 -5.81
CA PHE A 659 1.86 -49.46 -4.87
C PHE A 659 2.73 -50.51 -5.59
N PRO A 660 3.87 -50.91 -5.03
CA PRO A 660 4.55 -50.21 -3.93
C PRO A 660 5.05 -48.83 -4.39
N ASN A 661 4.99 -47.85 -3.50
CA ASN A 661 5.56 -46.53 -3.72
C ASN A 661 6.07 -45.99 -2.37
N PRO A 662 7.40 -45.97 -2.13
CA PRO A 662 8.48 -46.20 -3.10
C PRO A 662 8.53 -47.63 -3.66
N THR A 663 8.98 -47.79 -4.91
CA THR A 663 9.24 -49.10 -5.53
C THR A 663 10.74 -49.35 -5.64
N ASN A 664 11.18 -50.55 -5.22
CA ASN A 664 12.56 -51.03 -5.37
C ASN A 664 12.75 -51.91 -6.62
N GLY A 665 11.70 -52.08 -7.43
CA GLY A 665 11.71 -52.89 -8.64
C GLY A 665 11.22 -52.12 -9.85
N ASP A 666 11.11 -52.80 -11.00
CA ASP A 666 10.66 -52.21 -12.26
C ASP A 666 9.14 -52.26 -12.44
N GLN A 667 8.37 -52.48 -11.38
CA GLN A 667 6.92 -52.57 -11.47
C GLN A 667 6.24 -51.68 -10.43
N VAL A 668 5.15 -51.05 -10.86
CA VAL A 668 4.22 -50.35 -10.00
C VAL A 668 2.79 -50.72 -10.42
N TYR A 669 1.97 -51.02 -9.42
CA TYR A 669 0.59 -51.44 -9.59
C TYR A 669 -0.35 -50.29 -9.29
N PHE A 670 -1.46 -50.27 -10.01
CA PHE A 670 -2.53 -49.30 -9.87
C PHE A 670 -3.81 -50.02 -9.48
N ARG A 671 -4.53 -49.44 -8.53
CA ARG A 671 -5.94 -49.77 -8.30
C ARG A 671 -6.76 -48.64 -8.88
N ILE A 672 -7.67 -48.96 -9.80
CA ILE A 672 -8.51 -48.00 -10.52
C ILE A 672 -9.93 -48.55 -10.64
N THR A 673 -10.91 -47.66 -10.71
CA THR A 673 -12.33 -47.97 -10.87
C THR A 673 -12.78 -47.94 -12.33
N GLU A 674 -12.13 -47.15 -13.17
CA GLU A 674 -12.38 -46.99 -14.61
C GLU A 674 -11.07 -47.00 -15.41
N ALA A 675 -11.15 -47.32 -16.71
CA ALA A 675 -10.00 -47.28 -17.60
C ALA A 675 -9.51 -45.83 -17.78
N THR A 676 -8.19 -45.62 -17.75
CA THR A 676 -7.62 -44.27 -17.82
C THR A 676 -6.20 -44.32 -18.39
N THR A 677 -5.72 -43.16 -18.86
CA THR A 677 -4.35 -42.96 -19.29
C THR A 677 -3.52 -42.40 -18.14
N ILE A 678 -2.40 -43.07 -17.86
CA ILE A 678 -1.40 -42.61 -16.89
C ILE A 678 -0.24 -41.98 -17.64
N ASN A 679 0.07 -40.73 -17.28
CA ASN A 679 1.19 -39.96 -17.79
C ASN A 679 2.23 -39.77 -16.67
N ILE A 680 3.49 -40.14 -16.91
CA ILE A 680 4.58 -39.97 -15.94
C ILE A 680 5.51 -38.87 -16.46
N TYR A 681 5.74 -37.87 -15.63
CA TYR A 681 6.63 -36.74 -15.88
C TYR A 681 7.85 -36.81 -14.95
N ASN A 682 8.98 -36.30 -15.41
CA ASN A 682 10.09 -36.01 -14.52
C ASN A 682 9.81 -34.74 -13.69
N ILE A 683 10.67 -34.42 -12.72
CA ILE A 683 10.52 -33.22 -11.86
C ILE A 683 10.59 -31.88 -12.61
N LEU A 684 11.05 -31.87 -13.87
CA LEU A 684 11.09 -30.69 -14.73
C LEU A 684 9.82 -30.56 -15.60
N GLY A 685 8.80 -31.40 -15.36
CA GLY A 685 7.54 -31.38 -16.11
C GLY A 685 7.61 -32.02 -17.50
N LYS A 686 8.70 -32.70 -17.87
CA LYS A 686 8.82 -33.42 -19.14
C LYS A 686 8.13 -34.78 -19.05
N LEU A 687 7.21 -35.07 -19.97
CA LEU A 687 6.57 -36.39 -20.11
C LEU A 687 7.63 -37.44 -20.50
N VAL A 688 7.77 -38.50 -19.70
CA VAL A 688 8.75 -39.57 -19.88
C VAL A 688 8.13 -40.94 -20.11
N PHE A 689 6.85 -41.13 -19.78
CA PHE A 689 6.14 -42.39 -19.98
C PHE A 689 4.63 -42.17 -20.08
N THR A 690 3.93 -42.93 -20.93
CA THR A 690 2.46 -42.96 -20.96
C THR A 690 1.98 -44.40 -21.10
N SER A 691 0.87 -44.75 -20.44
CA SER A 691 0.23 -46.05 -20.62
C SER A 691 -1.24 -45.99 -20.23
N GLU A 692 -2.08 -46.67 -21.01
CA GLU A 692 -3.43 -47.00 -20.59
C GLU A 692 -3.42 -48.08 -19.50
N ILE A 693 -4.24 -47.87 -18.48
CA ILE A 693 -4.47 -48.77 -17.36
C ILE A 693 -5.95 -49.10 -17.28
N THR A 694 -6.25 -50.39 -17.18
CA THR A 694 -7.61 -50.92 -17.01
C THR A 694 -7.65 -51.88 -15.82
N LYS A 695 -8.84 -52.32 -15.39
CA LYS A 695 -8.97 -53.35 -14.33
C LYS A 695 -8.18 -54.63 -14.64
N ASN A 696 -8.00 -54.96 -15.91
CA ASN A 696 -7.29 -56.17 -16.36
C ASN A 696 -5.82 -55.89 -16.76
N LYS A 697 -5.40 -54.63 -16.81
CA LYS A 697 -4.06 -54.19 -17.18
C LYS A 697 -3.62 -53.07 -16.22
N ASN A 698 -3.31 -53.45 -14.99
CA ASN A 698 -3.13 -52.52 -13.88
C ASN A 698 -1.69 -52.41 -13.36
N VAL A 699 -0.71 -52.81 -14.18
CA VAL A 699 0.72 -52.76 -13.85
C VAL A 699 1.48 -51.98 -14.91
N ILE A 700 2.38 -51.09 -14.48
CA ILE A 700 3.32 -50.40 -15.35
C ILE A 700 4.73 -50.94 -15.12
N ASN A 701 5.44 -51.20 -16.22
CA ASN A 701 6.85 -51.53 -16.20
C ASN A 701 7.69 -50.23 -16.30
N LEU A 702 8.47 -49.97 -15.25
CA LEU A 702 9.31 -48.79 -15.07
C LEU A 702 10.78 -49.04 -15.46
N SER A 703 11.14 -50.17 -16.06
CA SER A 703 12.54 -50.52 -16.42
C SER A 703 13.26 -49.46 -17.26
N LYS A 704 12.51 -48.68 -18.05
CA LYS A 704 13.05 -47.57 -18.87
C LYS A 704 13.23 -46.26 -18.11
N LEU A 705 12.73 -46.15 -16.87
CA LEU A 705 12.91 -44.99 -16.02
C LEU A 705 14.14 -45.17 -15.13
N SER A 706 14.98 -44.15 -15.04
CA SER A 706 16.09 -44.10 -14.08
C SER A 706 15.58 -43.99 -12.64
N LYS A 707 16.43 -44.28 -11.66
CA LYS A 707 16.13 -44.03 -10.24
C LYS A 707 15.84 -42.54 -10.03
N GLY A 708 14.86 -42.21 -9.20
CA GLY A 708 14.46 -40.82 -8.96
C GLY A 708 12.99 -40.62 -8.61
N ILE A 709 12.62 -39.35 -8.53
CA ILE A 709 11.25 -38.90 -8.24
C ILE A 709 10.57 -38.50 -9.56
N TYR A 710 9.33 -38.93 -9.73
CA TYR A 710 8.49 -38.64 -10.88
C TYR A 710 7.11 -38.17 -10.42
N LEU A 711 6.40 -37.48 -11.31
CA LEU A 711 5.01 -37.08 -11.14
C LEU A 711 4.13 -37.93 -12.04
N VAL A 712 3.15 -38.61 -11.46
CA VAL A 712 2.20 -39.45 -12.18
C VAL A 712 0.89 -38.68 -12.26
N LYS A 713 0.55 -38.19 -13.44
CA LYS A 713 -0.73 -37.57 -13.75
C LYS A 713 -1.68 -38.62 -14.31
N ILE A 714 -2.91 -38.57 -13.85
CA ILE A 714 -4.02 -39.35 -14.39
C ILE A 714 -5.03 -38.34 -14.91
N ASP A 715 -5.51 -38.58 -16.12
CA ASP A 715 -6.53 -37.76 -16.76
C ASP A 715 -7.76 -38.65 -17.01
N SER A 716 -8.91 -38.25 -16.46
CA SER A 716 -10.22 -38.76 -16.88
C SER A 716 -11.04 -37.62 -17.45
N ASP A 717 -12.12 -37.95 -18.17
CA ASP A 717 -13.02 -36.98 -18.81
C ASP A 717 -13.65 -35.96 -17.83
N LYS A 718 -13.49 -36.17 -16.52
CA LYS A 718 -14.12 -35.36 -15.46
C LYS A 718 -13.14 -34.80 -14.42
N LYS A 719 -11.89 -35.30 -14.33
CA LYS A 719 -10.92 -34.87 -13.31
C LYS A 719 -9.48 -35.26 -13.70
N SER A 720 -8.49 -34.47 -13.25
CA SER A 720 -7.09 -34.88 -13.23
C SER A 720 -6.54 -34.99 -11.80
N GLU A 721 -5.71 -36.00 -11.53
CA GLU A 721 -5.00 -36.18 -10.25
C GLU A 721 -3.50 -36.41 -10.47
N ILE A 722 -2.66 -35.88 -9.58
CA ILE A 722 -1.20 -36.03 -9.63
C ILE A 722 -0.70 -36.73 -8.36
N LYS A 723 0.09 -37.80 -8.50
CA LYS A 723 0.81 -38.45 -7.38
C LYS A 723 2.31 -38.56 -7.63
N LYS A 724 3.08 -38.39 -6.56
CA LYS A 724 4.52 -38.62 -6.57
C LYS A 724 4.85 -40.12 -6.68
N LEU A 725 5.67 -40.52 -7.64
CA LEU A 725 6.27 -41.86 -7.76
C LEU A 725 7.75 -41.79 -7.38
N VAL A 726 8.19 -42.69 -6.51
CA VAL A 726 9.58 -42.82 -6.09
C VAL A 726 10.11 -44.19 -6.56
N LYS A 727 11.08 -44.17 -7.48
CA LYS A 727 11.82 -45.37 -7.92
C LYS A 727 13.21 -45.35 -7.29
N ASN A 728 13.46 -46.29 -6.38
CA ASN A 728 14.71 -46.39 -5.61
C ASN A 728 15.85 -47.08 -6.34
#